data_AF-A0AA38XXK9-F1
#
_entry.id   AF-A0AA38XXK9-F1
#
_cell.length_a   1.000
_cell.length_b   1.000
_cell.length_c   1.000
_cell.angle_alpha   90.00
_cell.angle_beta   90.00
_cell.angle_gamma   90.00
#
_symmetry.space_group_name_H-M   'P 1'
#
loop_
_entity.id
_entity.type
_entity.pdbx_description
1 polymer ?
#
loop_
_entity_poly.entity_id
_entity_poly.type
_entity_poly.pdbx_seq_one_letter_code
_entity_poly.pdbx_strand_id
1 'polypeptide(L)'
;MLAAVSQSVHADEVVERGRYLSVAADCVACHTSPRQGKPYAGGYAIASPLGEIWASNITPSKSHGIGLYSEDDFAKAVRAGVRKDGAHLYPAMPYTSYAKLTDEDIHALYTYFMKGVAPVDEEAHATELPFPFSIRQSMAVWNLLFLDKETFKPDAGRSAQWNRGAYLVEGLAHCSSCHSPRGLMMQEVGGKAFAGGSLGDWYAPNITSHPISGIGGWSDAELAQYLKTGRVAGKAQAGGGMAEAVSNSLSKLQDEDIAAIVAYLRTVPAVADPDATRAAFAWGDAAATPGEQPVRGTDAALASGGVLYSGLCASCHGSRGEGSKDGYYPSLVHNTTVGMTRPQNLIATIIGGIDRDVHGDHALMPHFSQGSFVQDLSDADIAAVATYVRTQFGPGDQVTEAQVALTRAGGEKPLLAKIARLWLPMLIVAVLALEGRGMKLLSLSGIGLLLLAVSGTVSAAESSTAGKPKPVDSIVQTPLSADWAARLWLQDRGVTPSARIVIGSGVNSDGYKGSGWSTAEHIDLGATIDTGKAFGFDGTLRVVFSDRFGNAINERSTGSYIQNQAFYGQGQNLRFNELSYERLLLDKRLSLKGGFYSMGNDFGGLPYTCNFNNNGQCGHPLGPIYSSGWLDNPTGQWGLRVKWNDPSGWYAQTGIYDVNPTRKQANSGFRVSTKGKTGLFLPVEVGYSHGKSGEDYGGTYKVGYYLDTSNADDIGDPAAPRASHRGGSYVQAAQRVWKPEGETVRGISVFGVATRADAKTGLMRYSWEAGLSWRGVIASREDDVLSLAWNRLDISDRLARHQQLTGKDVQSNEQFVELNYGVQVAPWLVLRPAVQYVARPGAYASRPDSWVFTLQAQATL
;
A
#
# COMPACT_ATOMS: atom_id res chain seq x y z
N MET A 1 48.47 36.33 6.37
CA MET A 1 48.72 34.89 6.12
C MET A 1 48.36 34.04 7.34
N LEU A 2 48.89 34.28 8.54
CA LEU A 2 48.57 33.50 9.76
C LEU A 2 47.07 33.43 10.12
N ALA A 3 46.32 34.53 10.01
CA ALA A 3 44.87 34.53 10.30
C ALA A 3 44.03 33.76 9.26
N ALA A 4 44.45 33.76 7.99
CA ALA A 4 43.77 33.00 6.93
C ALA A 4 44.06 31.50 7.04
N VAL A 5 45.28 31.13 7.45
CA VAL A 5 45.67 29.73 7.74
C VAL A 5 44.94 29.21 8.99
N SER A 6 44.80 30.02 10.04
CA SER A 6 44.03 29.64 11.25
C SER A 6 42.54 29.48 10.95
N GLN A 7 41.95 30.31 10.08
CA GLN A 7 40.55 30.16 9.66
C GLN A 7 40.33 28.95 8.74
N SER A 8 41.28 28.62 7.86
CA SER A 8 41.17 27.43 7.01
C SER A 8 41.32 26.14 7.82
N VAL A 9 42.26 26.08 8.76
CA VAL A 9 42.46 24.92 9.66
C VAL A 9 41.21 24.67 10.51
N HIS A 10 40.62 25.72 11.09
CA HIS A 10 39.38 25.59 11.88
C HIS A 10 38.18 25.15 11.01
N ALA A 11 38.11 25.56 9.74
CA ALA A 11 37.03 25.13 8.84
C ALA A 11 37.15 23.65 8.46
N ASP A 12 38.38 23.17 8.21
CA ASP A 12 38.65 21.77 7.90
C ASP A 12 38.39 20.86 9.12
N GLU A 13 38.72 21.30 10.34
CA GLU A 13 38.41 20.58 11.58
C GLU A 13 36.91 20.39 11.82
N VAL A 14 36.09 21.41 11.54
CA VAL A 14 34.62 21.32 11.67
C VAL A 14 34.02 20.35 10.64
N VAL A 15 34.52 20.37 9.40
CA VAL A 15 34.09 19.44 8.35
C VAL A 15 34.45 18.00 8.73
N GLU A 16 35.66 17.76 9.24
CA GLU A 16 36.08 16.42 9.66
C GLU A 16 35.30 15.93 10.89
N ARG A 17 35.03 16.80 11.86
CA ARG A 17 34.13 16.50 12.99
C ARG A 17 32.74 16.10 12.46
N GLY A 18 32.18 16.87 11.53
CA GLY A 18 30.89 16.57 10.91
C GLY A 18 30.89 15.23 10.16
N ARG A 19 31.98 14.91 9.44
CA ARG A 19 32.18 13.62 8.79
C ARG A 19 32.15 12.48 9.82
N TYR A 20 32.92 12.60 10.90
CA TYR A 20 32.96 11.59 11.96
C TYR A 20 31.59 11.40 12.65
N LEU A 21 30.89 12.49 12.96
CA LEU A 21 29.54 12.44 13.51
C LEU A 21 28.55 11.78 12.55
N SER A 22 28.64 12.03 11.23
CA SER A 22 27.77 11.41 10.24
C SER A 22 27.98 9.89 10.15
N VAL A 23 29.21 9.44 10.39
CA VAL A 23 29.56 8.02 10.50
C VAL A 23 28.97 7.44 11.78
N ALA A 24 29.22 8.07 12.95
CA ALA A 24 28.68 7.61 14.22
C ALA A 24 27.13 7.58 14.25
N ALA A 25 26.49 8.51 13.54
CA ALA A 25 25.05 8.59 13.38
C ALA A 25 24.45 7.58 12.39
N ASP A 26 25.31 6.85 11.66
CA ASP A 26 24.94 5.89 10.61
C ASP A 26 24.20 6.53 9.42
N CYS A 27 24.45 7.82 9.14
CA CYS A 27 23.75 8.55 8.08
C CYS A 27 23.90 7.89 6.71
N VAL A 28 25.09 7.35 6.41
CA VAL A 28 25.39 6.75 5.10
C VAL A 28 24.65 5.43 4.87
N ALA A 29 24.36 4.65 5.91
CA ALA A 29 23.68 3.36 5.79
C ALA A 29 22.25 3.54 5.28
N CYS A 30 21.51 4.49 5.85
CA CYS A 30 20.15 4.76 5.42
C CYS A 30 20.10 5.69 4.20
N HIS A 31 20.97 6.69 4.09
CA HIS A 31 20.89 7.65 2.99
C HIS A 31 21.64 7.22 1.73
N THR A 32 21.93 5.92 1.55
CA THR A 32 22.55 5.39 0.34
C THR A 32 21.83 4.13 -0.10
N SER A 33 21.32 4.10 -1.35
CA SER A 33 20.69 2.89 -1.88
C SER A 33 21.71 1.74 -2.04
N PRO A 34 21.37 0.49 -1.66
CA PRO A 34 22.30 -0.64 -1.76
C PRO A 34 22.77 -0.92 -3.20
N ARG A 35 23.97 -1.51 -3.34
CA ARG A 35 24.62 -2.00 -4.58
C ARG A 35 25.09 -0.95 -5.58
N GLN A 36 24.36 0.15 -5.83
CA GLN A 36 24.75 1.17 -6.85
C GLN A 36 24.39 2.62 -6.46
N GLY A 37 23.92 2.89 -5.24
CA GLY A 37 23.57 4.23 -4.80
C GLY A 37 24.79 5.14 -4.59
N LYS A 38 24.68 6.41 -4.97
CA LYS A 38 25.68 7.42 -4.61
C LYS A 38 25.57 7.76 -3.12
N PRO A 39 26.68 7.97 -2.39
CA PRO A 39 26.63 8.27 -0.96
C PRO A 39 25.69 9.43 -0.66
N TYR A 40 24.82 9.24 0.33
CA TYR A 40 23.87 10.24 0.84
C TYR A 40 22.73 10.67 -0.13
N ALA A 41 22.63 10.05 -1.31
CA ALA A 41 21.61 10.37 -2.32
C ALA A 41 20.21 9.80 -2.01
N GLY A 42 20.04 9.07 -0.90
CA GLY A 42 18.78 8.45 -0.49
C GLY A 42 18.47 7.16 -1.25
N GLY A 43 17.19 6.77 -1.26
CA GLY A 43 16.72 5.61 -2.03
C GLY A 43 16.91 4.26 -1.36
N TYR A 44 17.22 4.22 -0.07
CA TYR A 44 17.10 3.02 0.76
C TYR A 44 15.65 2.86 1.24
N ALA A 45 15.08 1.68 1.05
CA ALA A 45 13.74 1.33 1.55
C ALA A 45 13.86 0.71 2.95
N ILE A 46 13.43 1.45 3.97
CA ILE A 46 13.33 0.93 5.33
C ILE A 46 12.03 0.12 5.40
N ALA A 47 12.16 -1.20 5.45
CA ALA A 47 11.03 -2.09 5.66
C ALA A 47 10.41 -1.79 7.03
N SER A 48 9.10 -1.55 7.06
CA SER A 48 8.35 -1.41 8.30
C SER A 48 7.06 -2.20 8.23
N PRO A 49 6.51 -2.63 9.37
CA PRO A 49 5.20 -3.28 9.40
C PRO A 49 4.03 -2.42 8.90
N LEU A 50 4.25 -1.10 8.74
CA LEU A 50 3.28 -0.14 8.21
C LEU A 50 3.41 0.08 6.70
N GLY A 51 4.47 -0.43 6.06
CA GLY A 51 4.86 -0.14 4.67
C GLY A 51 6.30 0.35 4.58
N GLU A 52 6.83 0.50 3.38
CA GLU A 52 8.20 0.96 3.16
C GLU A 52 8.33 2.47 3.43
N ILE A 53 9.36 2.84 4.20
CA ILE A 53 9.74 4.22 4.45
C ILE A 53 11.05 4.50 3.72
N TRP A 54 11.01 5.42 2.78
CA TRP A 54 12.14 5.72 1.90
C TRP A 54 13.02 6.83 2.47
N ALA A 55 14.33 6.58 2.54
CA ALA A 55 15.32 7.56 2.95
C ALA A 55 15.50 8.66 1.89
N SER A 56 15.56 9.92 2.33
CA SER A 56 15.67 11.09 1.45
C SER A 56 17.09 11.32 0.93
N ASN A 57 17.24 12.08 -0.15
CA ASN A 57 18.52 12.63 -0.56
C ASN A 57 18.95 13.75 0.40
N ILE A 58 20.11 13.61 1.04
CA ILE A 58 20.68 14.60 1.99
C ILE A 58 21.99 15.21 1.51
N THR A 59 22.30 15.09 0.21
CA THR A 59 23.42 15.80 -0.43
C THR A 59 23.12 17.31 -0.52
N PRO A 60 24.11 18.18 -0.79
CA PRO A 60 23.87 19.62 -0.98
C PRO A 60 23.23 19.97 -2.35
N SER A 61 22.61 19.00 -3.03
CA SER A 61 21.79 19.26 -4.21
C SER A 61 20.70 20.28 -3.90
N LYS A 62 20.52 21.26 -4.78
CA LYS A 62 19.49 22.31 -4.66
C LYS A 62 18.15 21.88 -5.25
N SER A 63 18.13 20.86 -6.10
CA SER A 63 16.92 20.34 -6.76
C SER A 63 16.27 19.22 -5.96
N HIS A 64 17.07 18.29 -5.45
CA HIS A 64 16.56 17.07 -4.80
C HIS A 64 17.12 16.81 -3.39
N GLY A 65 18.20 17.49 -3.00
CA GLY A 65 18.84 17.36 -1.68
C GLY A 65 18.50 18.48 -0.68
N ILE A 66 19.38 18.66 0.31
CA ILE A 66 19.25 19.69 1.37
C ILE A 66 19.96 21.00 1.03
N GLY A 67 20.41 21.21 -0.21
CA GLY A 67 21.18 22.39 -0.62
C GLY A 67 20.46 23.74 -0.46
N LEU A 68 19.15 23.72 -0.19
CA LEU A 68 18.36 24.91 0.12
C LEU A 68 17.99 25.03 1.61
N TYR A 69 18.41 24.09 2.48
CA TYR A 69 18.14 24.15 3.92
C TYR A 69 19.02 25.21 4.58
N SER A 70 18.44 26.03 5.44
CA SER A 70 19.23 26.74 6.45
C SER A 70 19.72 25.76 7.53
N GLU A 71 20.70 26.18 8.33
CA GLU A 71 21.15 25.37 9.47
C GLU A 71 20.00 25.10 10.46
N ASP A 72 19.13 26.08 10.68
CA ASP A 72 17.92 25.92 11.50
C ASP A 72 16.93 24.90 10.92
N ASP A 73 16.76 24.90 9.59
CA ASP A 73 15.92 23.91 8.90
C ASP A 73 16.50 22.50 9.05
N PHE A 74 17.82 22.38 8.94
CA PHE A 74 18.54 21.12 9.15
C PHE A 74 18.40 20.64 10.60
N ALA A 75 18.60 21.54 11.58
CA ALA A 75 18.45 21.24 12.99
C ALA A 75 17.03 20.76 13.34
N LYS A 76 15.99 21.39 12.77
CA LYS A 76 14.58 20.97 12.94
C LYS A 76 14.30 19.61 12.30
N ALA A 77 14.87 19.34 11.11
CA ALA A 77 14.72 18.04 10.47
C ALA A 77 15.37 16.93 11.32
N VAL A 78 16.59 17.18 11.80
CA VAL A 78 17.39 16.19 12.52
C VAL A 78 16.90 15.95 13.95
N ARG A 79 16.54 17.00 14.71
CA ARG A 79 16.16 16.89 16.13
C ARG A 79 14.66 16.85 16.39
N ALA A 80 13.84 17.38 15.48
CA ALA A 80 12.40 17.49 15.68
C ALA A 80 11.57 16.74 14.64
N GLY A 81 12.21 16.14 13.63
CA GLY A 81 11.52 15.44 12.57
C GLY A 81 10.66 16.37 11.70
N VAL A 82 11.05 17.64 11.52
CA VAL A 82 10.30 18.61 10.71
C VAL A 82 11.14 19.08 9.53
N ARG A 83 10.71 18.77 8.31
CA ARG A 83 11.38 19.19 7.07
C ARG A 83 11.20 20.68 6.81
N LYS A 84 12.03 21.23 5.93
CA LYS A 84 11.95 22.63 5.48
C LYS A 84 10.57 23.02 4.92
N ASP A 85 9.89 22.09 4.23
CA ASP A 85 8.54 22.31 3.68
C ASP A 85 7.42 22.20 4.73
N GLY A 86 7.77 22.02 6.01
CA GLY A 86 6.83 21.85 7.13
C GLY A 86 6.28 20.42 7.27
N ALA A 87 6.65 19.48 6.39
CA ALA A 87 6.21 18.10 6.52
C ALA A 87 6.95 17.39 7.66
N HIS A 88 6.22 16.60 8.45
CA HIS A 88 6.81 15.78 9.50
C HIS A 88 7.44 14.50 8.92
N LEU A 89 8.54 14.07 9.53
CA LEU A 89 9.22 12.80 9.29
C LEU A 89 8.61 11.71 10.17
N TYR A 90 8.57 10.48 9.66
CA TYR A 90 8.29 9.31 10.49
C TYR A 90 9.53 9.01 11.35
N PRO A 91 9.36 8.51 12.58
CA PRO A 91 10.46 8.18 13.49
C PRO A 91 11.31 6.97 13.04
N ALA A 92 11.16 6.52 11.79
CA ALA A 92 12.16 5.67 11.12
C ALA A 92 13.47 6.44 10.86
N MET A 93 13.39 7.76 10.67
CA MET A 93 14.53 8.63 10.89
C MET A 93 14.62 8.88 12.40
N PRO A 94 15.71 8.49 13.10
CA PRO A 94 15.74 8.44 14.56
C PRO A 94 15.94 9.82 15.20
N TYR A 95 15.13 10.81 14.80
CA TYR A 95 15.19 12.18 15.34
C TYR A 95 14.92 12.24 16.84
N THR A 96 14.23 11.25 17.41
CA THR A 96 14.05 11.14 18.87
C THR A 96 15.36 10.89 19.61
N SER A 97 16.28 10.13 19.01
CA SER A 97 17.64 9.93 19.54
C SER A 97 18.51 11.14 19.21
N TYR A 98 18.44 11.63 17.97
CA TYR A 98 19.23 12.79 17.55
C TYR A 98 18.84 14.10 18.25
N ALA A 99 17.68 14.18 18.92
CA ALA A 99 17.34 15.29 19.81
C ALA A 99 18.42 15.55 20.88
N LYS A 100 19.22 14.52 21.22
CA LYS A 100 20.34 14.60 22.15
C LYS A 100 21.55 15.37 21.60
N LEU A 101 21.66 15.57 20.29
CA LEU A 101 22.77 16.28 19.66
C LEU A 101 22.85 17.75 20.11
N THR A 102 24.06 18.19 20.41
CA THR A 102 24.35 19.59 20.75
C THR A 102 24.27 20.48 19.52
N ASP A 103 24.09 21.79 19.72
CA ASP A 103 24.09 22.74 18.61
C ASP A 103 25.42 22.74 17.84
N GLU A 104 26.55 22.54 18.53
CA GLU A 104 27.88 22.41 17.91
C GLU A 104 27.96 21.19 16.98
N ASP A 105 27.40 20.05 17.39
CA ASP A 105 27.40 18.84 16.57
C ASP A 105 26.44 18.94 15.38
N ILE A 106 25.31 19.63 15.55
CA ILE A 106 24.42 19.98 14.45
C ILE A 106 25.12 20.91 13.44
N HIS A 107 25.86 21.91 13.93
CA HIS A 107 26.64 22.81 13.08
C HIS A 107 27.71 22.07 12.28
N ALA A 108 28.45 21.16 12.94
CA ALA A 108 29.47 20.34 12.28
C ALA A 108 28.87 19.43 11.22
N LEU A 109 27.77 18.73 11.52
CA LEU A 109 27.03 17.90 10.57
C LEU A 109 26.54 18.71 9.37
N TYR A 110 25.88 19.85 9.60
CA TYR A 110 25.41 20.73 8.53
C TYR A 110 26.55 21.22 7.65
N THR A 111 27.65 21.66 8.27
CA THR A 111 28.85 22.12 7.56
C THR A 111 29.46 21.02 6.70
N TYR A 112 29.56 19.79 7.22
CA TYR A 112 30.03 18.63 6.45
C TYR A 112 29.10 18.30 5.27
N PHE A 113 27.79 18.26 5.44
CA PHE A 113 26.89 18.00 4.31
C PHE A 113 26.92 19.11 3.26
N MET A 114 27.10 20.37 3.65
CA MET A 114 27.10 21.50 2.72
C MET A 114 28.44 21.72 2.01
N LYS A 115 29.56 21.29 2.62
CA LYS A 115 30.91 21.56 2.09
C LYS A 115 31.75 20.30 1.79
N GLY A 116 31.53 19.22 2.52
CA GLY A 116 32.29 17.98 2.43
C GLY A 116 31.63 16.87 1.59
N VAL A 117 30.34 16.98 1.27
CA VAL A 117 29.60 16.01 0.47
C VAL A 117 29.38 16.52 -0.95
N ALA A 118 29.58 15.66 -1.95
CA ALA A 118 29.31 16.01 -3.34
C ALA A 118 27.79 16.10 -3.60
N PRO A 119 27.30 17.12 -4.35
CA PRO A 119 25.88 17.21 -4.70
C PRO A 119 25.49 16.09 -5.67
N VAL A 120 24.34 15.47 -5.43
CA VAL A 120 23.76 14.47 -6.33
C VAL A 120 22.33 14.89 -6.65
N ASP A 121 22.08 15.22 -7.91
CA ASP A 121 20.76 15.65 -8.39
C ASP A 121 19.91 14.44 -8.82
N GLU A 122 19.63 13.56 -7.86
CA GLU A 122 18.76 12.39 -8.04
C GLU A 122 17.57 12.46 -7.08
N GLU A 123 16.37 12.23 -7.62
CA GLU A 123 15.13 12.19 -6.84
C GLU A 123 15.02 10.85 -6.10
N ALA A 124 15.01 10.90 -4.77
CA ALA A 124 14.71 9.73 -3.96
C ALA A 124 13.20 9.42 -3.98
N HIS A 125 12.85 8.14 -3.92
CA HIS A 125 11.46 7.69 -3.81
C HIS A 125 10.76 8.32 -2.59
N ALA A 126 9.50 8.75 -2.77
CA ALA A 126 8.70 9.28 -1.67
C ALA A 126 8.14 8.14 -0.81
N THR A 127 8.08 8.35 0.50
CA THR A 127 7.38 7.42 1.41
C THR A 127 5.86 7.48 1.23
N GLU A 128 5.26 6.34 0.92
CA GLU A 128 3.81 6.19 0.66
C GLU A 128 3.19 5.11 1.57
N LEU A 129 2.97 5.46 2.84
CA LEU A 129 2.28 4.56 3.77
C LEU A 129 0.75 4.56 3.51
N PRO A 130 0.03 3.46 3.76
CA PRO A 130 -1.42 3.41 3.66
C PRO A 130 -2.10 4.27 4.74
N PHE A 131 -3.33 4.70 4.48
CA PHE A 131 -4.15 5.39 5.48
C PHE A 131 -4.37 4.51 6.74
N PRO A 132 -4.41 5.08 7.96
CA PRO A 132 -4.28 6.51 8.29
C PRO A 132 -2.83 7.02 8.37
N PHE A 133 -1.84 6.14 8.20
CA PHE A 133 -0.44 6.48 8.38
C PHE A 133 0.10 7.44 7.31
N SER A 134 -0.56 7.55 6.15
CA SER A 134 -0.27 8.57 5.13
C SER A 134 -0.41 10.02 5.62
N ILE A 135 -1.20 10.28 6.67
CA ILE A 135 -1.43 11.63 7.19
C ILE A 135 -0.21 12.06 8.01
N ARG A 136 0.74 12.73 7.37
CA ARG A 136 1.98 13.19 8.02
C ARG A 136 1.74 14.10 9.22
N GLN A 137 0.63 14.85 9.27
CA GLN A 137 0.29 15.71 10.40
C GLN A 137 0.00 14.91 11.69
N SER A 138 -0.34 13.62 11.59
CA SER A 138 -0.47 12.75 12.76
C SER A 138 0.83 12.66 13.57
N MET A 139 1.99 12.84 12.91
CA MET A 139 3.29 12.87 13.58
C MET A 139 3.48 14.11 14.46
N ALA A 140 2.76 15.21 14.22
CA ALA A 140 2.79 16.35 15.14
C ALA A 140 2.24 15.96 16.52
N VAL A 141 1.14 15.19 16.54
CA VAL A 141 0.54 14.65 17.77
C VAL A 141 1.45 13.59 18.39
N TRP A 142 2.03 12.72 17.57
CA TRP A 142 2.98 11.72 18.04
C TRP A 142 4.20 12.38 18.71
N ASN A 143 4.78 13.41 18.09
CA ASN A 143 5.90 14.18 18.64
C ASN A 143 5.53 14.86 19.95
N LEU A 144 4.31 15.41 20.07
CA LEU A 144 3.86 16.01 21.33
C LEU A 144 3.85 15.01 22.49
N LEU A 145 3.57 13.73 22.21
CA LEU A 145 3.47 12.67 23.23
C LEU A 145 4.81 11.99 23.53
N PHE A 146 5.69 11.84 22.53
CA PHE A 146 6.83 10.92 22.61
C PHE A 146 8.19 11.54 22.31
N LEU A 147 8.25 12.75 21.73
CA LEU A 147 9.55 13.39 21.46
C LEU A 147 10.04 14.13 22.71
N ASP A 148 11.08 13.59 23.34
CA ASP A 148 11.92 14.35 24.26
C ASP A 148 12.85 15.27 23.44
N LYS A 149 12.71 16.58 23.64
CA LYS A 149 13.46 17.61 22.91
C LYS A 149 14.74 18.04 23.62
N GLU A 150 15.03 17.46 24.79
CA GLU A 150 16.22 17.85 25.55
C GLU A 150 17.50 17.29 24.92
N THR A 151 18.46 18.18 24.70
CA THR A 151 19.84 17.83 24.35
C THR A 151 20.49 17.02 25.47
N PHE A 152 21.52 16.24 25.14
CA PHE A 152 22.25 15.47 26.14
C PHE A 152 22.85 16.36 27.22
N LYS A 153 22.68 15.97 28.48
CA LYS A 153 23.25 16.65 29.65
C LYS A 153 24.16 15.64 30.37
N PRO A 154 25.48 15.89 30.41
CA PRO A 154 26.39 15.02 31.14
C PRO A 154 25.99 14.89 32.62
N ASP A 155 26.00 13.67 33.13
CA ASP A 155 25.82 13.39 34.55
C ASP A 155 27.12 13.67 35.30
N ALA A 156 27.08 14.64 36.22
CA ALA A 156 28.23 15.04 37.03
C ALA A 156 28.71 13.95 37.99
N GLY A 157 27.86 12.96 38.32
CA GLY A 157 28.22 11.80 39.14
C GLY A 157 28.92 10.67 38.37
N ARG A 158 29.11 10.82 37.05
CA ARG A 158 29.67 9.80 36.16
C ARG A 158 30.98 10.26 35.51
N SER A 159 31.79 9.30 35.07
CA SER A 159 33.04 9.59 34.38
C SER A 159 32.81 10.20 33.00
N ALA A 160 33.81 10.92 32.47
CA ALA A 160 33.76 11.45 31.11
C ALA A 160 33.55 10.35 30.06
N GLN A 161 34.20 9.20 30.25
CA GLN A 161 34.02 8.02 29.38
C GLN A 161 32.57 7.51 29.40
N TRP A 162 31.96 7.43 30.59
CA TRP A 162 30.57 6.99 30.71
C TRP A 162 29.61 7.98 30.03
N ASN A 163 29.80 9.28 30.25
CA ASN A 163 28.98 10.32 29.61
C ASN A 163 29.14 10.31 28.08
N ARG A 164 30.35 10.08 27.57
CA ARG A 164 30.61 9.89 26.14
C ARG A 164 29.86 8.67 25.60
N GLY A 165 29.89 7.55 26.33
CA GLY A 165 29.17 6.34 25.99
C GLY A 165 27.66 6.54 25.94
N ALA A 166 27.10 7.20 26.95
CA ALA A 166 25.68 7.53 27.01
C ALA A 166 25.26 8.40 25.81
N TYR A 167 26.04 9.43 25.49
CA TYR A 167 25.81 10.30 24.34
C TYR A 167 25.80 9.53 23.00
N LEU A 168 26.75 8.61 22.83
CA LEU A 168 26.84 7.78 21.62
C LEU A 168 25.67 6.80 21.54
N VAL A 169 25.38 6.06 22.61
CA VAL A 169 24.37 4.99 22.63
C VAL A 169 22.94 5.54 22.54
N GLU A 170 22.63 6.59 23.28
CA GLU A 170 21.28 7.19 23.31
C GLU A 170 21.04 8.19 22.17
N GLY A 171 22.11 8.81 21.67
CA GLY A 171 22.06 9.84 20.63
C GLY A 171 22.49 9.33 19.27
N LEU A 172 23.79 9.45 18.96
CA LEU A 172 24.35 9.22 17.63
C LEU A 172 24.08 7.80 17.10
N ALA A 173 24.51 6.76 17.83
CA ALA A 173 24.35 5.37 17.42
C ALA A 173 22.94 4.82 17.65
N HIS A 174 22.04 5.60 18.28
CA HIS A 174 20.60 5.37 18.42
C HIS A 174 20.22 3.92 18.78
N CYS A 175 21.00 3.24 19.64
CA CYS A 175 20.90 1.79 19.84
C CYS A 175 19.51 1.36 20.33
N SER A 176 18.81 2.23 21.06
CA SER A 176 17.44 1.99 21.55
C SER A 176 16.44 1.86 20.40
N SER A 177 16.72 2.46 19.24
CA SER A 177 15.85 2.43 18.07
C SER A 177 15.65 1.02 17.53
N CYS A 178 16.67 0.16 17.67
CA CYS A 178 16.60 -1.24 17.29
C CYS A 178 16.34 -2.13 18.52
N HIS A 179 17.06 -1.89 19.61
CA HIS A 179 17.12 -2.82 20.74
C HIS A 179 16.04 -2.59 21.81
N SER A 180 15.01 -1.78 21.57
CA SER A 180 13.91 -1.58 22.52
C SER A 180 12.56 -2.05 21.95
N PRO A 181 11.67 -2.60 22.78
CA PRO A 181 10.35 -3.02 22.33
C PRO A 181 9.48 -1.81 21.99
N ARG A 182 8.60 -1.98 20.99
CA ARG A 182 7.68 -0.94 20.52
C ARG A 182 6.26 -1.13 21.07
N GLY A 183 5.66 -0.03 21.53
CA GLY A 183 4.30 0.02 22.06
C GLY A 183 3.24 0.14 20.98
N LEU A 184 1.99 0.37 21.40
CA LEU A 184 0.85 0.44 20.49
C LEU A 184 0.98 1.54 19.43
N MET A 185 1.55 2.71 19.73
CA MET A 185 1.75 3.80 18.75
C MET A 185 3.14 3.76 18.13
N MET A 186 3.82 2.60 18.13
CA MET A 186 5.19 2.42 17.67
C MET A 186 6.26 3.23 18.43
N GLN A 187 5.91 3.78 19.61
CA GLN A 187 6.86 4.42 20.53
C GLN A 187 7.71 3.39 21.28
N GLU A 188 8.89 3.77 21.77
CA GLU A 188 9.65 2.92 22.70
C GLU A 188 8.85 2.68 24.00
N VAL A 189 8.84 1.45 24.50
CA VAL A 189 8.19 1.14 25.78
C VAL A 189 9.09 1.55 26.94
N GLY A 190 8.63 2.53 27.72
CA GLY A 190 9.33 2.99 28.92
C GLY A 190 9.62 1.86 29.91
N GLY A 191 10.79 1.89 30.54
CA GLY A 191 11.25 0.87 31.49
C GLY A 191 11.73 -0.44 30.86
N LYS A 192 11.69 -0.57 29.53
CA LYS A 192 12.22 -1.73 28.78
C LYS A 192 13.26 -1.33 27.71
N ALA A 193 13.91 -0.18 27.88
CA ALA A 193 14.96 0.26 26.97
C ALA A 193 16.03 -0.85 26.84
N PHE A 194 16.48 -1.09 25.61
CA PHE A 194 17.53 -2.07 25.27
C PHE A 194 17.18 -3.56 25.55
N ALA A 195 15.94 -3.87 25.93
CA ALA A 195 15.50 -5.23 26.26
C ALA A 195 15.16 -6.13 25.06
N GLY A 196 15.50 -5.71 23.84
CA GLY A 196 15.23 -6.38 22.57
C GLY A 196 13.99 -5.83 21.86
N GLY A 197 13.95 -5.95 20.53
CA GLY A 197 12.90 -5.35 19.69
C GLY A 197 12.69 -6.11 18.38
N SER A 198 11.43 -6.16 17.92
CA SER A 198 11.10 -6.69 16.60
C SER A 198 11.31 -5.62 15.52
N LEU A 199 11.98 -5.98 14.44
CA LEU A 199 12.35 -5.14 13.31
C LEU A 199 11.79 -5.70 12.00
N GLY A 200 10.54 -6.15 12.03
CA GLY A 200 9.93 -6.82 10.89
C GLY A 200 10.41 -8.26 10.81
N ASP A 201 11.16 -8.62 9.76
CA ASP A 201 11.71 -9.95 9.54
C ASP A 201 12.87 -10.29 10.49
N TRP A 202 13.58 -9.30 11.02
CA TRP A 202 14.64 -9.48 12.04
C TRP A 202 14.18 -9.16 13.47
N TYR A 203 14.92 -9.69 14.45
CA TYR A 203 14.77 -9.39 15.88
C TYR A 203 16.08 -8.87 16.46
N ALA A 204 16.09 -7.65 16.98
CA ALA A 204 17.22 -7.08 17.69
C ALA A 204 17.33 -7.69 19.10
N PRO A 205 18.47 -8.32 19.46
CA PRO A 205 18.67 -8.92 20.78
C PRO A 205 18.52 -7.95 21.95
N ASN A 206 18.32 -8.46 23.15
CA ASN A 206 18.47 -7.68 24.37
C ASN A 206 19.96 -7.37 24.60
N ILE A 207 20.30 -6.10 24.82
CA ILE A 207 21.67 -5.62 25.05
C ILE A 207 21.84 -4.99 26.45
N THR A 208 20.93 -5.30 27.37
CA THR A 208 21.08 -4.95 28.78
C THR A 208 22.17 -5.78 29.45
N SER A 209 22.59 -5.38 30.65
CA SER A 209 23.59 -6.09 31.46
C SER A 209 23.13 -7.47 31.99
N HIS A 210 21.96 -7.97 31.61
CA HIS A 210 21.45 -9.26 32.07
C HIS A 210 22.36 -10.42 31.59
N PRO A 211 22.75 -11.38 32.46
CA PRO A 211 23.77 -12.39 32.14
C PRO A 211 23.30 -13.47 31.16
N ILE A 212 21.98 -13.74 31.09
CA ILE A 212 21.40 -14.80 30.26
C ILE A 212 20.78 -14.21 28.99
N SER A 213 19.76 -13.37 29.17
CA SER A 213 19.02 -12.73 28.08
C SER A 213 19.79 -11.60 27.38
N GLY A 214 20.75 -10.97 28.04
CA GLY A 214 21.48 -9.80 27.55
C GLY A 214 22.97 -10.04 27.31
N ILE A 215 23.76 -8.96 27.35
CA ILE A 215 25.22 -8.98 27.11
C ILE A 215 26.04 -9.19 28.39
N GLY A 216 25.40 -9.47 29.53
CA GLY A 216 26.10 -9.63 30.81
C GLY A 216 27.14 -10.77 30.81
N GLY A 217 26.92 -11.82 30.01
CA GLY A 217 27.86 -12.94 29.84
C GLY A 217 28.95 -12.73 28.78
N TRP A 218 29.03 -11.56 28.15
CA TRP A 218 30.10 -11.20 27.23
C TRP A 218 31.20 -10.47 27.99
N SER A 219 32.45 -10.57 27.57
CA SER A 219 33.55 -9.73 28.04
C SER A 219 33.57 -8.38 27.30
N ASP A 220 34.21 -7.38 27.89
CA ASP A 220 34.34 -6.05 27.24
C ASP A 220 35.11 -6.13 25.92
N ALA A 221 36.13 -7.00 25.86
CA ALA A 221 36.90 -7.25 24.66
C ALA A 221 36.05 -7.90 23.55
N GLU A 222 35.19 -8.86 23.88
CA GLU A 222 34.25 -9.46 22.92
C GLU A 222 33.23 -8.44 22.40
N LEU A 223 32.70 -7.57 23.28
CA LEU A 223 31.77 -6.52 22.86
C LEU A 223 32.45 -5.51 21.94
N ALA A 224 33.64 -5.03 22.31
CA ALA A 224 34.43 -4.11 21.47
C ALA A 224 34.77 -4.75 20.12
N GLN A 225 35.19 -6.03 20.12
CA GLN A 225 35.44 -6.78 18.90
C GLN A 225 34.17 -6.89 18.03
N TYR A 226 33.02 -7.23 18.62
CA TYR A 226 31.76 -7.32 17.88
C TYR A 226 31.35 -5.99 17.26
N LEU A 227 31.46 -4.89 17.99
CA LEU A 227 31.13 -3.57 17.44
C LEU A 227 32.09 -3.16 16.31
N LYS A 228 33.38 -3.50 16.41
CA LYS A 228 34.39 -3.17 15.38
C LYS A 228 34.34 -4.07 14.15
N THR A 229 34.02 -5.35 14.34
CA THR A 229 34.21 -6.37 13.30
C THR A 229 32.95 -7.15 12.97
N GLY A 230 31.89 -7.02 13.75
CA GLY A 230 30.63 -7.78 13.70
C GLY A 230 30.81 -9.29 13.85
N ARG A 231 31.94 -9.76 14.38
CA ARG A 231 32.23 -11.17 14.59
C ARG A 231 32.89 -11.40 15.93
N VAL A 232 32.39 -12.38 16.67
CA VAL A 232 33.06 -12.97 17.84
C VAL A 232 33.00 -14.49 17.68
N ALA A 233 34.17 -15.12 17.58
CA ALA A 233 34.29 -16.56 17.39
C ALA A 233 33.61 -17.31 18.55
N GLY A 234 32.82 -18.34 18.21
CA GLY A 234 32.06 -19.10 19.20
C GLY A 234 31.04 -18.27 19.98
N LYS A 235 30.56 -17.16 19.40
CA LYS A 235 29.53 -16.33 20.02
C LYS A 235 28.54 -15.75 19.02
N ALA A 236 28.96 -14.90 18.09
CA ALA A 236 28.04 -14.18 17.22
C ALA A 236 28.64 -13.73 15.89
N GLN A 237 27.77 -13.59 14.89
CA GLN A 237 28.02 -12.96 13.60
C GLN A 237 26.89 -11.96 13.32
N ALA A 238 27.24 -10.73 12.94
CA ALA A 238 26.27 -9.70 12.61
C ALA A 238 25.57 -10.02 11.27
N GLY A 239 24.24 -9.94 11.26
CA GLY A 239 23.37 -10.07 10.09
C GLY A 239 22.29 -8.97 10.09
N GLY A 240 21.54 -8.85 9.00
CA GLY A 240 20.47 -7.86 8.84
C GLY A 240 20.95 -6.42 9.12
N GLY A 241 20.10 -5.62 9.77
CA GLY A 241 20.42 -4.22 10.10
C GLY A 241 21.66 -4.04 10.99
N MET A 242 22.03 -5.03 11.81
CA MET A 242 23.27 -4.95 12.60
C MET A 242 24.52 -5.11 11.73
N ALA A 243 24.46 -5.89 10.66
CA ALA A 243 25.56 -5.98 9.70
C ALA A 243 25.80 -4.64 9.00
N GLU A 244 24.72 -3.94 8.65
CA GLU A 244 24.78 -2.59 8.05
C GLU A 244 25.37 -1.58 9.05
N ALA A 245 24.88 -1.55 10.29
CA ALA A 245 25.37 -0.65 11.33
C ALA A 245 26.86 -0.85 11.62
N VAL A 246 27.34 -2.09 11.64
CA VAL A 246 28.78 -2.37 11.80
C VAL A 246 29.58 -1.88 10.60
N SER A 247 29.17 -2.23 9.38
CA SER A 247 29.93 -1.95 8.15
C SER A 247 29.98 -0.47 7.80
N ASN A 248 28.89 0.25 8.08
CA ASN A 248 28.74 1.64 7.71
C ASN A 248 29.15 2.62 8.82
N SER A 249 28.99 2.24 10.10
CA SER A 249 29.22 3.10 11.26
C SER A 249 30.24 2.52 12.26
N LEU A 250 29.89 1.50 13.03
CA LEU A 250 30.62 1.13 14.26
C LEU A 250 32.07 0.70 14.02
N SER A 251 32.35 0.00 12.91
CA SER A 251 33.72 -0.39 12.53
C SER A 251 34.66 0.79 12.24
N LYS A 252 34.10 1.99 12.06
CA LYS A 252 34.84 3.21 11.69
C LYS A 252 34.97 4.19 12.87
N LEU A 253 34.47 3.83 14.04
CA LEU A 253 34.61 4.63 15.25
C LEU A 253 36.00 4.48 15.85
N GLN A 254 36.43 5.50 16.59
CA GLN A 254 37.66 5.43 17.37
C GLN A 254 37.52 4.43 18.51
N ASP A 255 38.64 3.82 18.90
CA ASP A 255 38.67 2.79 19.94
C ASP A 255 38.18 3.32 21.30
N GLU A 256 38.42 4.60 21.59
CA GLU A 256 37.93 5.26 22.80
C GLU A 256 36.40 5.36 22.83
N ASP A 257 35.77 5.61 21.67
CA ASP A 257 34.31 5.70 21.54
C ASP A 257 33.67 4.31 21.62
N ILE A 258 34.30 3.28 21.05
CA ILE A 258 33.88 1.88 21.25
C ILE A 258 33.96 1.49 22.73
N ALA A 259 35.07 1.81 23.40
CA ALA A 259 35.22 1.55 24.82
C ALA A 259 34.20 2.32 25.67
N ALA A 260 33.87 3.56 25.29
CA ALA A 260 32.84 4.36 25.95
C ALA A 260 31.44 3.74 25.78
N ILE A 261 31.08 3.28 24.58
CA ILE A 261 29.83 2.56 24.31
C ILE A 261 29.72 1.33 25.22
N VAL A 262 30.78 0.51 25.29
CA VAL A 262 30.82 -0.68 26.17
C VAL A 262 30.66 -0.28 27.64
N ALA A 263 31.39 0.74 28.11
CA ALA A 263 31.31 1.21 29.49
C ALA A 263 29.90 1.69 29.88
N TYR A 264 29.18 2.34 28.98
CA TYR A 264 27.78 2.74 29.22
C TYR A 264 26.84 1.54 29.21
N LEU A 265 26.92 0.65 28.21
CA LEU A 265 26.05 -0.53 28.09
C LEU A 265 26.13 -1.46 29.31
N ARG A 266 27.30 -1.54 29.96
CA ARG A 266 27.46 -2.27 31.24
C ARG A 266 26.61 -1.75 32.38
N THR A 267 26.24 -0.48 32.34
CA THR A 267 25.42 0.16 33.39
C THR A 267 23.92 0.13 33.08
N VAL A 268 23.54 -0.28 31.86
CA VAL A 268 22.13 -0.41 31.48
C VAL A 268 21.48 -1.46 32.37
N PRO A 269 20.38 -1.12 33.09
CA PRO A 269 19.71 -2.04 33.99
C PRO A 269 19.33 -3.36 33.31
N ALA A 270 19.65 -4.47 33.97
CA ALA A 270 19.37 -5.80 33.45
C ALA A 270 17.85 -6.04 33.32
N VAL A 271 17.42 -6.47 32.13
CA VAL A 271 16.04 -6.91 31.89
C VAL A 271 16.06 -8.37 31.46
N ALA A 272 15.36 -9.23 32.20
CA ALA A 272 15.26 -10.65 31.88
C ALA A 272 14.17 -10.90 30.82
N ASP A 273 14.47 -11.77 29.85
CA ASP A 273 13.47 -12.44 29.03
C ASP A 273 13.08 -13.75 29.77
N PRO A 274 11.82 -13.92 30.22
CA PRO A 274 11.40 -15.09 30.98
C PRO A 274 11.56 -16.40 30.21
N ASP A 275 11.57 -16.34 28.87
CA ASP A 275 11.69 -17.53 28.02
C ASP A 275 13.17 -17.92 27.77
N ALA A 276 14.13 -17.11 28.22
CA ALA A 276 15.56 -17.38 28.09
C ALA A 276 16.10 -18.06 29.36
N THR A 277 16.20 -19.40 29.34
CA THR A 277 16.72 -20.21 30.46
C THR A 277 18.24 -20.38 30.45
N ARG A 278 18.88 -20.18 29.29
CA ARG A 278 20.31 -20.32 29.06
C ARG A 278 20.78 -19.26 28.07
N ALA A 279 21.99 -18.74 28.24
CA ALA A 279 22.55 -17.75 27.32
C ALA A 279 22.61 -18.33 25.90
N ALA A 280 22.24 -17.53 24.89
CA ALA A 280 22.09 -18.02 23.52
C ALA A 280 23.39 -18.65 22.96
N PHE A 281 24.55 -18.05 23.23
CA PHE A 281 25.85 -18.59 22.81
C PHE A 281 26.30 -19.83 23.61
N ALA A 282 25.58 -20.23 24.65
CA ALA A 282 25.97 -21.40 25.44
C ALA A 282 25.40 -22.71 24.87
N TRP A 283 24.51 -22.67 23.87
CA TRP A 283 23.94 -23.87 23.23
C TRP A 283 24.89 -24.55 22.24
N GLY A 284 24.67 -25.84 21.99
CA GLY A 284 25.45 -26.68 21.09
C GLY A 284 26.74 -27.25 21.71
N ASP A 285 27.14 -28.44 21.25
CA ASP A 285 28.44 -29.06 21.54
C ASP A 285 28.86 -29.91 20.33
N ALA A 286 29.78 -29.38 19.51
CA ALA A 286 30.21 -30.04 18.28
C ALA A 286 30.91 -31.40 18.52
N ALA A 287 31.43 -31.67 19.72
CA ALA A 287 32.03 -32.96 20.05
C ALA A 287 30.96 -34.03 20.35
N ALA A 288 29.82 -33.61 20.90
CA ALA A 288 28.70 -34.49 21.25
C ALA A 288 27.65 -34.61 20.13
N THR A 289 27.57 -33.66 19.20
CA THR A 289 26.57 -33.66 18.13
C THR A 289 26.89 -34.71 17.04
N PRO A 290 25.97 -35.64 16.73
CA PRO A 290 26.16 -36.65 15.67
C PRO A 290 26.39 -36.05 14.28
N GLY A 291 25.95 -34.80 14.07
CA GLY A 291 26.07 -34.09 12.81
C GLY A 291 25.23 -34.72 11.71
N GLU A 292 25.72 -34.70 10.48
CA GLU A 292 25.07 -35.32 9.33
C GLU A 292 25.25 -36.86 9.24
N GLN A 293 25.99 -37.48 10.17
CA GLN A 293 26.20 -38.94 10.17
C GLN A 293 24.90 -39.76 10.12
N PRO A 294 23.81 -39.40 10.85
CA PRO A 294 22.57 -40.18 10.84
C PRO A 294 21.79 -40.16 9.53
N VAL A 295 22.09 -39.23 8.60
CA VAL A 295 21.36 -39.11 7.32
C VAL A 295 22.15 -39.66 6.12
N ARG A 296 23.46 -39.86 6.27
CA ARG A 296 24.31 -40.42 5.20
C ARG A 296 23.97 -41.89 4.94
N GLY A 297 23.64 -42.23 3.68
CA GLY A 297 23.33 -43.60 3.26
C GLY A 297 21.97 -44.12 3.73
N THR A 298 21.03 -43.22 4.02
CA THR A 298 19.65 -43.56 4.43
C THR A 298 18.64 -43.23 3.33
N ASP A 299 17.47 -43.87 3.36
CA ASP A 299 16.33 -43.59 2.44
C ASP A 299 15.50 -42.37 2.88
N ALA A 300 16.09 -41.45 3.65
CA ALA A 300 15.39 -40.26 4.14
C ALA A 300 14.94 -39.38 2.97
N ALA A 301 13.74 -38.80 3.08
CA ALA A 301 13.22 -37.90 2.06
C ALA A 301 14.17 -36.70 1.84
N LEU A 302 14.34 -36.29 0.57
CA LEU A 302 15.19 -35.14 0.19
C LEU A 302 14.78 -33.84 0.89
N ALA A 303 13.50 -33.69 1.25
CA ALA A 303 12.95 -32.56 1.99
C ALA A 303 13.18 -32.63 3.52
N SER A 304 13.84 -33.68 4.03
CA SER A 304 14.15 -33.75 5.47
C SER A 304 15.25 -32.74 5.83
N GLY A 305 15.10 -32.08 6.99
CA GLY A 305 16.02 -31.00 7.40
C GLY A 305 17.50 -31.40 7.46
N GLY A 306 17.79 -32.65 7.82
CA GLY A 306 19.17 -33.17 7.83
C GLY A 306 19.75 -33.39 6.44
N VAL A 307 18.95 -33.83 5.47
CA VAL A 307 19.39 -33.96 4.07
C VAL A 307 19.60 -32.58 3.45
N LEU A 308 18.68 -31.63 3.70
CA LEU A 308 18.84 -30.23 3.28
C LEU A 308 20.11 -29.60 3.88
N TYR A 309 20.38 -29.81 5.18
CA TYR A 309 21.60 -29.33 5.82
C TYR A 309 22.86 -29.93 5.18
N SER A 310 22.88 -31.24 4.96
CA SER A 310 24.01 -31.93 4.34
C SER A 310 24.28 -31.42 2.92
N GLY A 311 23.23 -31.23 2.12
CA GLY A 311 23.33 -30.78 0.73
C GLY A 311 23.64 -29.30 0.54
N LEU A 312 23.19 -28.42 1.45
CA LEU A 312 23.20 -26.96 1.24
C LEU A 312 24.02 -26.17 2.28
N CYS A 313 24.25 -26.72 3.47
CA CYS A 313 24.82 -25.96 4.60
C CYS A 313 26.16 -26.53 5.10
N ALA A 314 26.29 -27.85 5.13
CA ALA A 314 27.42 -28.55 5.78
C ALA A 314 28.78 -28.27 5.12
N SER A 315 28.81 -27.94 3.83
CA SER A 315 30.05 -27.59 3.12
C SER A 315 30.73 -26.34 3.67
N CYS A 316 29.94 -25.42 4.23
CA CYS A 316 30.42 -24.16 4.80
C CYS A 316 30.44 -24.22 6.33
N HIS A 317 29.34 -24.68 6.95
CA HIS A 317 29.19 -24.72 8.41
C HIS A 317 29.76 -25.98 9.06
N GLY A 318 30.29 -26.92 8.28
CA GLY A 318 30.84 -28.17 8.79
C GLY A 318 29.78 -29.24 9.05
N SER A 319 30.23 -30.49 9.07
CA SER A 319 29.38 -31.67 9.23
C SER A 319 28.70 -31.75 10.61
N ARG A 320 29.25 -31.06 11.61
CA ARG A 320 28.77 -30.96 12.99
C ARG A 320 28.52 -29.51 13.41
N GLY A 321 28.38 -28.58 12.46
CA GLY A 321 28.14 -27.16 12.75
C GLY A 321 29.36 -26.42 13.32
N GLU A 322 30.56 -26.99 13.20
CA GLU A 322 31.80 -26.44 13.75
C GLU A 322 32.31 -25.17 13.03
N GLY A 323 31.81 -24.90 11.82
CA GLY A 323 32.29 -23.80 10.97
C GLY A 323 33.69 -24.05 10.40
N SER A 324 34.25 -23.04 9.75
CA SER A 324 35.63 -23.12 9.24
C SER A 324 36.65 -22.81 10.35
N LYS A 325 37.88 -23.34 10.23
CA LYS A 325 38.93 -23.17 11.25
C LYS A 325 39.36 -21.72 11.48
N ASP A 326 39.30 -20.91 10.43
CA ASP A 326 39.55 -19.46 10.47
C ASP A 326 38.31 -18.66 10.95
N GLY A 327 37.18 -19.34 11.12
CA GLY A 327 35.88 -18.79 11.47
C GLY A 327 35.26 -17.89 10.39
N TYR A 328 35.74 -17.96 9.14
CA TYR A 328 35.13 -17.29 7.99
C TYR A 328 33.66 -17.71 7.84
N TYR A 329 33.42 -19.01 7.83
CA TYR A 329 32.08 -19.57 8.02
C TYR A 329 31.83 -19.76 9.51
N PRO A 330 30.85 -19.08 10.10
CA PRO A 330 30.64 -19.11 11.54
C PRO A 330 30.19 -20.51 11.98
N SER A 331 30.64 -20.89 13.17
CA SER A 331 30.10 -22.07 13.85
C SER A 331 28.61 -21.87 14.15
N LEU A 332 27.83 -22.93 14.00
CA LEU A 332 26.43 -23.01 14.39
C LEU A 332 26.25 -23.48 15.84
N VAL A 333 27.28 -24.10 16.44
CA VAL A 333 27.36 -24.27 17.89
C VAL A 333 27.93 -23.02 18.53
N HIS A 334 27.55 -22.79 19.78
CA HIS A 334 27.91 -21.58 20.51
C HIS A 334 27.57 -20.29 19.75
N ASN A 335 26.44 -20.27 19.04
CA ASN A 335 26.05 -19.16 18.18
C ASN A 335 24.76 -18.51 18.70
N THR A 336 24.79 -17.20 18.94
CA THR A 336 23.61 -16.49 19.44
C THR A 336 22.42 -16.55 18.51
N THR A 337 22.60 -16.57 17.19
CA THR A 337 21.49 -16.65 16.22
C THR A 337 20.79 -18.00 16.28
N VAL A 338 21.55 -19.09 16.49
CA VAL A 338 21.02 -20.45 16.59
C VAL A 338 20.42 -20.74 17.98
N GLY A 339 21.08 -20.24 19.03
CA GLY A 339 20.71 -20.46 20.42
C GLY A 339 19.72 -19.46 21.00
N MET A 340 19.29 -18.47 20.22
CA MET A 340 18.27 -17.50 20.61
C MET A 340 16.93 -18.19 20.87
N THR A 341 16.18 -17.71 21.87
CA THR A 341 14.85 -18.25 22.17
C THR A 341 13.91 -18.20 20.97
N ARG A 342 13.98 -17.15 20.16
CA ARG A 342 13.14 -16.94 18.96
C ARG A 342 13.93 -17.39 17.71
N PRO A 343 13.36 -18.25 16.84
CA PRO A 343 14.06 -18.71 15.63
C PRO A 343 14.17 -17.66 14.53
N GLN A 344 13.56 -16.49 14.72
CA GLN A 344 13.36 -15.48 13.69
C GLN A 344 14.66 -15.06 12.98
N ASN A 345 15.74 -14.78 13.72
CA ASN A 345 17.01 -14.38 13.11
C ASN A 345 17.65 -15.52 12.31
N LEU A 346 17.50 -16.78 12.74
CA LEU A 346 17.97 -17.93 11.97
C LEU A 346 17.18 -18.04 10.66
N ILE A 347 15.87 -17.92 10.72
CA ILE A 347 14.99 -17.95 9.54
C ILE A 347 15.34 -16.81 8.58
N ALA A 348 15.47 -15.57 9.08
CA ALA A 348 15.82 -14.40 8.28
C ALA A 348 17.21 -14.55 7.64
N THR A 349 18.18 -15.13 8.35
CA THR A 349 19.51 -15.44 7.83
C THR A 349 19.45 -16.44 6.68
N ILE A 350 18.62 -17.48 6.76
CA ILE A 350 18.45 -18.47 5.67
C ILE A 350 17.73 -17.84 4.47
N ILE A 351 16.69 -17.04 4.71
CA ILE A 351 15.90 -16.39 3.65
C ILE A 351 16.74 -15.36 2.92
N GLY A 352 17.38 -14.44 3.64
CA GLY A 352 18.04 -13.25 3.09
C GLY A 352 19.54 -13.38 2.88
N GLY A 353 20.18 -14.42 3.44
CA GLY A 353 21.63 -14.56 3.44
C GLY A 353 22.33 -13.52 4.31
N ILE A 354 23.66 -13.45 4.18
CA ILE A 354 24.52 -12.44 4.80
C ILE A 354 25.50 -11.97 3.73
N ASP A 355 25.66 -10.66 3.56
CA ASP A 355 26.66 -10.07 2.68
C ASP A 355 27.19 -8.81 3.37
N ARG A 356 28.46 -8.83 3.77
CA ARG A 356 29.03 -7.80 4.64
C ARG A 356 30.52 -7.67 4.46
N ASP A 357 31.01 -6.45 4.25
CA ASP A 357 32.44 -6.15 4.19
C ASP A 357 32.83 -5.25 5.37
N VAL A 358 33.84 -5.67 6.14
CA VAL A 358 34.44 -4.86 7.20
C VAL A 358 35.95 -4.96 7.10
N HIS A 359 36.61 -3.82 6.87
CA HIS A 359 38.08 -3.74 6.73
C HIS A 359 38.67 -4.68 5.67
N GLY A 360 37.92 -5.01 4.61
CA GLY A 360 38.35 -5.94 3.56
C GLY A 360 38.11 -7.42 3.89
N ASP A 361 37.57 -7.73 5.08
CA ASP A 361 37.08 -9.06 5.42
C ASP A 361 35.61 -9.19 4.98
N HIS A 362 35.38 -9.95 3.92
CA HIS A 362 34.05 -10.22 3.38
C HIS A 362 33.42 -11.44 4.06
N ALA A 363 32.23 -11.28 4.65
CA ALA A 363 31.43 -12.37 5.19
C ALA A 363 30.23 -12.61 4.27
N LEU A 364 30.14 -13.80 3.70
CA LEU A 364 29.10 -14.17 2.74
C LEU A 364 28.38 -15.47 3.15
N MET A 365 27.06 -15.41 3.17
CA MET A 365 26.16 -16.56 3.19
C MET A 365 25.12 -16.35 2.09
N PRO A 366 24.93 -17.30 1.15
CA PRO A 366 23.93 -17.17 0.11
C PRO A 366 22.51 -17.15 0.70
N HIS A 367 21.59 -16.51 -0.02
CA HIS A 367 20.17 -16.51 0.31
C HIS A 367 19.48 -17.74 -0.31
N PHE A 368 18.43 -18.25 0.32
CA PHE A 368 17.68 -19.44 -0.15
C PHE A 368 16.20 -19.13 -0.49
N SER A 369 15.86 -17.84 -0.59
CA SER A 369 14.57 -17.37 -1.12
C SER A 369 14.50 -17.46 -2.65
N GLN A 370 13.32 -17.19 -3.22
CA GLN A 370 13.07 -17.18 -4.67
C GLN A 370 14.12 -16.33 -5.41
N GLY A 371 14.69 -16.88 -6.48
CA GLY A 371 15.75 -16.23 -7.27
C GLY A 371 17.16 -16.43 -6.72
N SER A 372 17.34 -17.38 -5.79
CA SER A 372 18.67 -17.83 -5.33
C SER A 372 19.46 -18.43 -6.49
N PHE A 373 20.74 -18.10 -6.55
CA PHE A 373 21.68 -18.71 -7.49
C PHE A 373 22.18 -20.09 -7.03
N VAL A 374 21.84 -20.51 -5.81
CA VAL A 374 22.20 -21.83 -5.25
C VAL A 374 21.01 -22.77 -5.37
N GLN A 375 19.94 -22.54 -4.60
CA GLN A 375 18.72 -23.33 -4.60
C GLN A 375 17.59 -22.53 -3.94
N ASP A 376 16.47 -22.40 -4.64
CA ASP A 376 15.24 -21.86 -4.06
C ASP A 376 14.63 -22.89 -3.12
N LEU A 377 14.41 -22.51 -1.86
CA LEU A 377 13.74 -23.34 -0.85
C LEU A 377 12.33 -22.84 -0.59
N SER A 378 11.39 -23.78 -0.40
CA SER A 378 10.03 -23.46 0.03
C SER A 378 9.97 -23.11 1.53
N ASP A 379 8.81 -22.67 2.01
CA ASP A 379 8.61 -22.43 3.45
C ASP A 379 8.76 -23.71 4.27
N ALA A 380 8.32 -24.86 3.72
CA ALA A 380 8.49 -26.18 4.31
C ALA A 380 9.96 -26.59 4.40
N ASP A 381 10.74 -26.37 3.34
CA ASP A 381 12.16 -26.73 3.33
C ASP A 381 12.96 -25.89 4.34
N ILE A 382 12.70 -24.56 4.39
CA ILE A 382 13.35 -23.68 5.36
C ILE A 382 12.95 -24.05 6.79
N ALA A 383 11.67 -24.35 7.04
CA ALA A 383 11.22 -24.80 8.35
C ALA A 383 11.90 -26.11 8.76
N ALA A 384 12.05 -27.06 7.83
CA ALA A 384 12.70 -28.34 8.07
C ALA A 384 14.21 -28.17 8.39
N VAL A 385 14.96 -27.41 7.58
CA VAL A 385 16.40 -27.22 7.81
C VAL A 385 16.67 -26.36 9.05
N ALA A 386 15.87 -25.31 9.31
CA ALA A 386 16.00 -24.50 10.52
C ALA A 386 15.69 -25.31 11.78
N THR A 387 14.67 -26.17 11.74
CA THR A 387 14.38 -27.14 12.80
C THR A 387 15.57 -28.06 13.05
N TYR A 388 16.15 -28.65 12.00
CA TYR A 388 17.30 -29.51 12.14
C TYR A 388 18.49 -28.78 12.79
N VAL A 389 18.80 -27.56 12.33
CA VAL A 389 19.85 -26.72 12.91
C VAL A 389 19.60 -26.44 14.39
N ARG A 390 18.38 -26.10 14.79
CA ARG A 390 18.04 -25.85 16.20
C ARG A 390 18.02 -27.11 17.05
N THR A 391 17.66 -28.26 16.48
CA THR A 391 17.72 -29.55 17.18
C THR A 391 19.15 -30.03 17.40
N GLN A 392 20.04 -29.88 16.42
CA GLN A 392 21.40 -30.38 16.51
C GLN A 392 22.35 -29.44 17.25
N PHE A 393 22.17 -28.13 17.09
CA PHE A 393 23.14 -27.11 17.53
C PHE A 393 22.56 -26.06 18.49
N GLY A 394 21.25 -26.07 18.70
CA GLY A 394 20.52 -25.04 19.45
C GLY A 394 19.63 -25.58 20.59
N PRO A 395 18.53 -24.88 20.92
CA PRO A 395 17.65 -25.22 22.05
C PRO A 395 16.72 -26.43 21.85
N GLY A 396 16.67 -27.03 20.65
CA GLY A 396 15.88 -28.24 20.41
C GLY A 396 14.46 -28.05 19.86
N ASP A 397 13.96 -26.83 19.77
CA ASP A 397 12.58 -26.52 19.38
C ASP A 397 12.35 -26.52 17.85
N GLN A 398 11.09 -26.70 17.47
CA GLN A 398 10.65 -26.83 16.08
C GLN A 398 10.38 -25.45 15.46
N VAL A 399 10.75 -25.31 14.19
CA VAL A 399 10.40 -24.16 13.35
C VAL A 399 9.25 -24.56 12.42
N THR A 400 8.23 -23.72 12.35
CA THR A 400 7.01 -23.96 11.56
C THR A 400 7.03 -23.19 10.24
N GLU A 401 6.33 -23.73 9.22
CA GLU A 401 6.11 -23.04 7.95
C GLU A 401 5.48 -21.66 8.13
N ALA A 402 4.55 -21.53 9.09
CA ALA A 402 3.91 -20.25 9.39
C ALA A 402 4.90 -19.19 9.89
N GLN A 403 5.93 -19.58 10.66
CA GLN A 403 6.98 -18.65 11.08
C GLN A 403 7.87 -18.23 9.91
N VAL A 404 8.13 -19.14 8.97
CA VAL A 404 8.87 -18.82 7.74
C VAL A 404 8.08 -17.87 6.86
N ALA A 405 6.82 -18.19 6.58
CA ALA A 405 5.91 -17.35 5.80
C ALA A 405 5.75 -15.96 6.42
N LEU A 406 5.65 -15.88 7.76
CA LEU A 406 5.58 -14.61 8.48
C LEU A 406 6.87 -13.79 8.30
N THR A 407 8.04 -14.43 8.41
CA THR A 407 9.33 -13.77 8.22
C THR A 407 9.49 -13.27 6.78
N ARG A 408 9.13 -14.09 5.77
CA ARG A 408 9.09 -13.67 4.36
C ARG A 408 8.15 -12.50 4.11
N ALA A 409 7.05 -12.40 4.86
CA ALA A 409 6.10 -11.30 4.77
C ALA A 409 6.54 -10.03 5.50
N GLY A 410 7.77 -9.96 6.02
CA GLY A 410 8.31 -8.81 6.76
C GLY A 410 7.94 -8.81 8.24
N GLY A 411 7.59 -9.97 8.81
CA GLY A 411 7.37 -10.15 10.25
C GLY A 411 5.96 -9.84 10.76
N GLU A 412 5.80 -9.87 12.09
CA GLU A 412 4.52 -9.63 12.72
C GLU A 412 4.08 -8.15 12.61
N LYS A 413 2.88 -7.94 12.07
CA LYS A 413 2.28 -6.61 12.03
C LYS A 413 1.85 -6.16 13.44
N PRO A 414 2.23 -4.95 13.88
CA PRO A 414 1.84 -4.43 15.19
C PRO A 414 0.33 -4.26 15.25
N LEU A 415 -0.21 -4.28 16.48
CA LEU A 415 -1.65 -4.12 16.70
C LEU A 415 -2.17 -2.86 16.01
N LEU A 416 -1.40 -1.77 16.00
CA LEU A 416 -1.70 -0.53 15.28
C LEU A 416 -1.99 -0.74 13.80
N ALA A 417 -1.16 -1.52 13.10
CA ALA A 417 -1.32 -1.82 11.69
C ALA A 417 -2.55 -2.72 11.44
N LYS A 418 -2.79 -3.67 12.36
CA LYS A 418 -3.94 -4.58 12.30
C LYS A 418 -5.26 -3.82 12.52
N ILE A 419 -5.29 -2.89 13.48
CA ILE A 419 -6.46 -2.08 13.80
C ILE A 419 -6.54 -0.78 12.99
N ALA A 420 -5.51 -0.41 12.22
CA ALA A 420 -5.46 0.76 11.31
C ALA A 420 -6.77 0.90 10.51
N ARG A 421 -7.27 -0.25 10.06
CA ARG A 421 -8.50 -0.44 9.28
C ARG A 421 -9.79 -0.12 10.06
N LEU A 422 -9.70 -0.14 11.39
CA LEU A 422 -10.77 0.18 12.34
C LEU A 422 -10.65 1.60 12.91
N TRP A 423 -9.60 2.36 12.58
CA TRP A 423 -9.42 3.71 13.15
C TRP A 423 -10.57 4.64 12.79
N LEU A 424 -11.06 4.56 11.55
CA LEU A 424 -12.19 5.37 11.12
C LEU A 424 -13.48 5.02 11.92
N PRO A 425 -13.90 3.74 12.05
CA PRO A 425 -15.04 3.41 12.90
C PRO A 425 -14.80 3.67 14.40
N MET A 426 -13.58 3.53 14.93
CA MET A 426 -13.28 3.87 16.34
C MET A 426 -13.30 5.38 16.61
N LEU A 427 -12.81 6.20 15.68
CA LEU A 427 -12.94 7.67 15.74
C LEU A 427 -14.41 8.08 15.70
N ILE A 428 -15.21 7.43 14.85
CA ILE A 428 -16.66 7.63 14.80
C ILE A 428 -17.31 7.29 16.16
N VAL A 429 -16.99 6.14 16.76
CA VAL A 429 -17.52 5.74 18.08
C VAL A 429 -17.07 6.69 19.21
N ALA A 430 -15.80 7.12 19.22
CA ALA A 430 -15.28 8.04 20.22
C ALA A 430 -15.93 9.43 20.13
N VAL A 431 -16.17 9.94 18.91
CA VAL A 431 -16.86 11.22 18.68
C VAL A 431 -18.33 11.12 19.10
N LEU A 432 -19.03 10.03 18.76
CA LEU A 432 -20.40 9.78 19.20
C LEU A 432 -20.53 9.65 20.73
N ALA A 433 -19.53 9.08 21.39
CA ALA A 433 -19.48 8.96 22.86
C ALA A 433 -19.21 10.31 23.57
N LEU A 434 -18.47 11.22 22.92
CA LEU A 434 -18.18 12.56 23.44
C LEU A 434 -19.39 13.50 23.31
N GLU A 435 -20.19 13.38 22.26
CA GLU A 435 -21.45 14.13 22.10
C GLU A 435 -22.54 13.65 23.06
N GLY A 436 -22.58 12.34 23.38
CA GLY A 436 -23.46 11.79 24.41
C GLY A 436 -23.23 12.33 25.83
N ARG A 437 -22.13 13.07 26.07
CA ARG A 437 -21.78 13.66 27.39
C ARG A 437 -21.96 15.18 27.48
N GLY A 438 -22.51 15.84 26.47
CA GLY A 438 -22.97 17.24 26.58
C GLY A 438 -21.88 18.31 26.75
N MET A 439 -20.62 18.04 26.35
CA MET A 439 -19.56 19.05 26.38
C MET A 439 -19.70 20.03 25.21
N LYS A 440 -20.19 21.25 25.50
CA LYS A 440 -20.18 22.39 24.59
C LYS A 440 -18.75 22.94 24.45
N LEU A 441 -18.07 22.69 23.33
CA LEU A 441 -16.82 23.37 22.97
C LEU A 441 -17.01 24.28 21.74
N LEU A 442 -16.86 25.59 22.02
CA LEU A 442 -16.39 26.74 21.21
C LEU A 442 -16.80 26.90 19.73
N SER A 443 -17.58 27.97 19.50
CA SER A 443 -17.88 28.74 18.26
C SER A 443 -17.81 28.04 16.89
N LEU A 444 -19.00 27.91 16.31
CA LEU A 444 -19.41 27.32 15.02
C LEU A 444 -18.75 27.88 13.73
N SER A 445 -17.83 28.83 13.79
CA SER A 445 -17.20 29.42 12.59
C SER A 445 -15.98 28.64 12.08
N GLY A 446 -15.31 27.86 12.94
CA GLY A 446 -14.15 27.04 12.55
C GLY A 446 -14.46 25.57 12.26
N ILE A 447 -15.61 25.08 12.73
CA ILE A 447 -15.99 23.66 12.63
C ILE A 447 -16.86 23.39 11.39
N GLY A 448 -17.42 24.40 10.71
CA GLY A 448 -18.19 24.19 9.47
C GLY A 448 -17.43 23.47 8.34
N LEU A 449 -16.09 23.51 8.36
CA LEU A 449 -15.24 22.79 7.42
C LEU A 449 -14.78 21.40 7.93
N LEU A 450 -14.83 21.16 9.25
CA LEU A 450 -14.52 19.86 9.87
C LEU A 450 -15.78 18.99 10.08
N LEU A 451 -16.95 19.62 10.24
CA LEU A 451 -18.29 18.98 10.35
C LEU A 451 -18.77 18.40 9.01
N LEU A 452 -18.09 18.66 7.90
CA LEU A 452 -18.31 17.98 6.62
C LEU A 452 -17.55 16.64 6.51
N ALA A 453 -16.74 16.28 7.51
CA ALA A 453 -15.92 15.07 7.51
C ALA A 453 -16.30 14.03 8.57
N VAL A 454 -17.24 14.31 9.49
CA VAL A 454 -17.63 13.36 10.56
C VAL A 454 -19.11 13.53 10.91
N SER A 455 -19.98 12.73 10.30
CA SER A 455 -21.30 12.41 10.85
C SER A 455 -21.80 11.10 10.25
N GLY A 456 -22.22 10.18 11.11
CA GLY A 456 -22.64 8.83 10.76
C GLY A 456 -23.82 8.76 9.80
N THR A 457 -23.71 7.73 8.96
CA THR A 457 -24.74 6.85 8.40
C THR A 457 -25.82 7.43 7.46
N VAL A 458 -25.81 6.93 6.21
CA VAL A 458 -26.88 6.10 5.57
C VAL A 458 -27.03 6.40 4.06
N SER A 459 -26.90 5.41 3.16
CA SER A 459 -27.29 5.25 1.72
C SER A 459 -27.35 6.39 0.67
N ALA A 460 -26.50 6.27 -0.36
CA ALA A 460 -26.60 7.03 -1.61
C ALA A 460 -27.87 6.60 -2.35
N ALA A 461 -28.99 7.19 -1.93
CA ALA A 461 -30.12 7.33 -2.81
C ALA A 461 -29.65 8.18 -4.00
N GLU A 462 -29.74 7.61 -5.21
CA GLU A 462 -29.98 8.41 -6.39
C GLU A 462 -31.11 9.37 -6.02
N SER A 463 -30.81 10.67 -5.94
CA SER A 463 -31.87 11.65 -5.72
C SER A 463 -32.82 11.49 -6.88
N SER A 464 -34.03 11.06 -6.54
CA SER A 464 -35.23 11.25 -7.31
C SER A 464 -35.28 12.70 -7.77
N THR A 465 -34.77 12.96 -8.97
CA THR A 465 -35.27 14.07 -9.76
C THR A 465 -36.74 13.77 -9.95
N ALA A 466 -37.59 14.45 -9.20
CA ALA A 466 -39.04 14.36 -9.30
C ALA A 466 -39.44 14.34 -10.78
N GLY A 467 -39.93 13.18 -11.23
CA GLY A 467 -40.40 12.95 -12.60
C GLY A 467 -39.77 11.77 -13.36
N LYS A 468 -38.78 11.05 -12.82
CA LYS A 468 -38.31 9.80 -13.47
C LYS A 468 -39.10 8.58 -12.95
N PRO A 469 -39.71 7.78 -13.83
CA PRO A 469 -40.34 6.50 -13.49
C PRO A 469 -39.35 5.59 -12.80
N LYS A 470 -39.81 4.83 -11.79
CA LYS A 470 -39.05 3.71 -11.22
C LYS A 470 -38.94 2.61 -12.28
N PRO A 471 -37.72 2.24 -12.74
CA PRO A 471 -37.55 1.26 -13.80
C PRO A 471 -37.58 -0.16 -13.24
N VAL A 472 -37.97 -1.08 -14.10
CA VAL A 472 -38.56 -2.36 -13.71
C VAL A 472 -37.52 -3.42 -13.36
N ASP A 473 -36.24 -3.30 -13.73
CA ASP A 473 -35.25 -4.38 -13.55
C ASP A 473 -34.04 -4.06 -12.64
N SER A 474 -34.07 -2.93 -11.91
CA SER A 474 -33.05 -2.59 -10.91
C SER A 474 -33.45 -3.02 -9.51
N ILE A 475 -32.54 -3.66 -8.79
CA ILE A 475 -32.70 -3.91 -7.35
C ILE A 475 -32.54 -2.56 -6.62
N VAL A 476 -33.66 -1.94 -6.26
CA VAL A 476 -33.66 -0.72 -5.45
C VAL A 476 -33.45 -1.13 -4.01
N GLN A 477 -32.28 -0.82 -3.46
CA GLN A 477 -32.01 -1.12 -2.07
C GLN A 477 -32.50 0.02 -1.16
N THR A 478 -33.39 -0.30 -0.24
CA THR A 478 -33.74 0.59 0.87
C THR A 478 -32.65 0.46 1.95
N PRO A 479 -32.21 1.54 2.60
CA PRO A 479 -31.15 1.46 3.60
C PRO A 479 -31.55 0.62 4.80
N LEU A 480 -30.60 -0.13 5.40
CA LEU A 480 -30.85 -0.94 6.61
C LEU A 480 -31.38 -0.08 7.77
N SER A 481 -30.93 1.17 7.83
CA SER A 481 -31.31 2.15 8.86
C SER A 481 -32.07 3.33 8.28
N ALA A 482 -33.09 3.07 7.45
CA ALA A 482 -33.88 4.11 6.80
C ALA A 482 -34.60 5.06 7.79
N ASP A 483 -34.94 4.59 8.99
CA ASP A 483 -35.94 5.23 9.85
C ASP A 483 -35.37 5.89 11.13
N TRP A 484 -34.05 5.85 11.33
CA TRP A 484 -33.45 6.41 12.55
C TRP A 484 -33.54 7.95 12.57
N ALA A 485 -33.86 8.50 13.75
CA ALA A 485 -34.26 9.90 13.91
C ALA A 485 -33.24 10.92 13.35
N ALA A 486 -31.94 10.64 13.45
CA ALA A 486 -30.90 11.54 12.96
C ALA A 486 -30.91 11.69 11.42
N ARG A 487 -31.15 10.60 10.67
CA ARG A 487 -31.28 10.69 9.20
C ARG A 487 -32.51 11.46 8.79
N LEU A 488 -33.65 11.19 9.40
CA LEU A 488 -34.89 11.92 9.11
C LEU A 488 -34.71 13.41 9.42
N TRP A 489 -34.08 13.73 10.54
CA TRP A 489 -33.74 15.10 10.92
C TRP A 489 -32.83 15.82 9.90
N LEU A 490 -31.85 15.12 9.32
CA LEU A 490 -30.99 15.62 8.25
C LEU A 490 -31.77 15.78 6.94
N GLN A 491 -32.59 14.79 6.57
CA GLN A 491 -33.38 14.80 5.34
C GLN A 491 -34.41 15.94 5.32
N ASP A 492 -35.04 16.22 6.46
CA ASP A 492 -35.94 17.35 6.65
C ASP A 492 -35.22 18.70 6.41
N ARG A 493 -33.90 18.74 6.63
CA ARG A 493 -33.03 19.89 6.37
C ARG A 493 -32.38 19.86 4.99
N GLY A 494 -32.81 18.96 4.11
CA GLY A 494 -32.31 18.83 2.75
C GLY A 494 -31.02 18.02 2.63
N VAL A 495 -30.51 17.42 3.70
CA VAL A 495 -29.30 16.58 3.64
C VAL A 495 -29.70 15.12 3.66
N THR A 496 -29.42 14.40 2.58
CA THR A 496 -29.60 12.95 2.49
C THR A 496 -28.22 12.30 2.55
N PRO A 497 -27.82 11.74 3.71
CA PRO A 497 -26.56 11.01 3.84
C PRO A 497 -26.46 9.88 2.83
N SER A 498 -25.27 9.26 2.74
CA SER A 498 -25.01 8.21 1.79
C SER A 498 -23.96 7.16 2.21
N ALA A 499 -24.28 5.86 2.13
CA ALA A 499 -23.40 4.74 2.48
C ALA A 499 -23.73 3.47 1.67
N ARG A 500 -22.75 2.92 0.95
CA ARG A 500 -22.86 1.67 0.19
C ARG A 500 -21.60 0.84 0.39
N ILE A 501 -21.76 -0.46 0.62
CA ILE A 501 -20.67 -1.42 0.73
C ILE A 501 -20.87 -2.50 -0.31
N VAL A 502 -19.81 -2.84 -1.03
CA VAL A 502 -19.76 -3.98 -1.94
C VAL A 502 -18.54 -4.82 -1.62
N ILE A 503 -18.75 -6.11 -1.41
CA ILE A 503 -17.70 -7.09 -1.19
C ILE A 503 -17.83 -8.14 -2.28
N GLY A 504 -16.80 -8.32 -3.09
CA GLY A 504 -16.76 -9.34 -4.13
C GLY A 504 -15.63 -10.33 -3.86
N SER A 505 -15.95 -11.61 -3.72
CA SER A 505 -14.95 -12.68 -3.70
C SER A 505 -14.94 -13.44 -5.03
N GLY A 506 -13.77 -13.88 -5.45
CA GLY A 506 -13.59 -14.69 -6.66
C GLY A 506 -12.68 -15.87 -6.40
N VAL A 507 -13.04 -17.03 -6.94
CA VAL A 507 -12.23 -18.25 -6.98
C VAL A 507 -12.03 -18.63 -8.43
N ASN A 508 -10.78 -18.76 -8.86
CA ASN A 508 -10.48 -19.41 -10.12
C ASN A 508 -10.07 -20.86 -9.84
N SER A 509 -10.77 -21.81 -10.47
CA SER A 509 -10.46 -23.23 -10.27
C SER A 509 -9.29 -23.70 -11.14
N ASP A 510 -9.14 -23.13 -12.34
CA ASP A 510 -8.12 -23.51 -13.33
C ASP A 510 -7.89 -22.37 -14.34
N GLY A 511 -6.71 -22.29 -14.96
CA GLY A 511 -6.41 -21.25 -15.93
C GLY A 511 -4.94 -20.84 -16.00
N TYR A 512 -4.67 -19.72 -16.68
CA TYR A 512 -3.32 -19.30 -17.10
C TYR A 512 -2.28 -19.26 -15.96
N LYS A 513 -2.62 -18.71 -14.79
CA LYS A 513 -1.71 -18.66 -13.62
C LYS A 513 -2.10 -19.66 -12.52
N GLY A 514 -2.83 -20.72 -12.85
CA GLY A 514 -3.30 -21.74 -11.90
C GLY A 514 -4.50 -21.29 -11.06
N SER A 515 -4.83 -22.04 -10.01
CA SER A 515 -5.97 -21.77 -9.14
C SER A 515 -5.68 -20.66 -8.12
N GLY A 516 -6.74 -20.02 -7.62
CA GLY A 516 -6.56 -18.98 -6.61
C GLY A 516 -7.88 -18.42 -6.09
N TRP A 517 -7.79 -17.69 -4.98
CA TRP A 517 -8.90 -16.97 -4.39
C TRP A 517 -8.51 -15.53 -4.07
N SER A 518 -9.42 -14.59 -4.20
CA SER A 518 -9.24 -13.23 -3.73
C SER A 518 -10.56 -12.59 -3.34
N THR A 519 -10.45 -11.49 -2.60
CA THR A 519 -11.58 -10.62 -2.24
C THR A 519 -11.20 -9.18 -2.53
N ALA A 520 -12.15 -8.44 -3.09
CA ALA A 520 -12.08 -7.01 -3.33
C ALA A 520 -13.32 -6.34 -2.71
N GLU A 521 -13.12 -5.17 -2.14
CA GLU A 521 -14.13 -4.44 -1.39
C GLU A 521 -14.19 -3.00 -1.88
N HIS A 522 -15.39 -2.41 -1.85
CA HIS A 522 -15.65 -1.03 -2.22
C HIS A 522 -16.68 -0.44 -1.27
N ILE A 523 -16.36 0.73 -0.73
CA ILE A 523 -17.21 1.47 0.19
C ILE A 523 -17.42 2.86 -0.41
N ASP A 524 -18.67 3.31 -0.55
CA ASP A 524 -18.99 4.70 -0.81
C ASP A 524 -19.61 5.31 0.45
N LEU A 525 -19.13 6.48 0.86
CA LEU A 525 -19.68 7.31 1.92
C LEU A 525 -19.89 8.72 1.38
N GLY A 526 -21.03 9.35 1.62
CA GLY A 526 -21.29 10.67 1.06
C GLY A 526 -22.56 11.32 1.58
N ALA A 527 -23.01 12.35 0.87
CA ALA A 527 -24.33 12.94 1.04
C ALA A 527 -24.78 13.63 -0.25
N THR A 528 -26.09 13.68 -0.44
CA THR A 528 -26.76 14.55 -1.41
C THR A 528 -27.51 15.64 -0.66
N ILE A 529 -27.26 16.89 -1.03
CA ILE A 529 -27.80 18.07 -0.35
C ILE A 529 -28.70 18.81 -1.34
N ASP A 530 -29.98 18.89 -1.02
CA ASP A 530 -30.94 19.79 -1.63
C ASP A 530 -30.62 21.21 -1.11
N THR A 531 -30.00 22.02 -1.97
CA THR A 531 -29.54 23.35 -1.56
C THR A 531 -30.70 24.32 -1.37
N GLY A 532 -31.88 24.02 -1.94
CA GLY A 532 -33.09 24.81 -1.75
C GLY A 532 -33.58 24.69 -0.31
N LYS A 533 -33.65 23.45 0.20
CA LYS A 533 -33.99 23.18 1.60
C LYS A 533 -32.90 23.58 2.58
N ALA A 534 -31.63 23.29 2.27
CA ALA A 534 -30.53 23.48 3.21
C ALA A 534 -30.06 24.95 3.31
N PHE A 535 -30.07 25.68 2.18
CA PHE A 535 -29.43 26.99 2.07
C PHE A 535 -30.28 28.06 1.36
N GLY A 536 -31.48 27.72 0.88
CA GLY A 536 -32.39 28.67 0.24
C GLY A 536 -32.08 29.01 -1.21
N PHE A 537 -31.26 28.21 -1.92
CA PHE A 537 -31.00 28.39 -3.35
C PHE A 537 -31.15 27.09 -4.13
N ASP A 538 -31.72 27.14 -5.33
CA ASP A 538 -32.06 25.93 -6.10
C ASP A 538 -30.84 25.17 -6.59
N GLY A 539 -30.80 23.87 -6.33
CA GLY A 539 -29.78 22.96 -6.85
C GLY A 539 -29.56 21.73 -5.95
N THR A 540 -28.63 20.90 -6.39
CA THR A 540 -28.23 19.67 -5.71
C THR A 540 -26.72 19.63 -5.60
N LEU A 541 -26.19 19.57 -4.38
CA LEU A 541 -24.78 19.35 -4.11
C LEU A 541 -24.57 17.88 -3.72
N ARG A 542 -23.60 17.20 -4.32
CA ARG A 542 -23.21 15.83 -3.97
C ARG A 542 -21.78 15.82 -3.48
N VAL A 543 -21.55 15.12 -2.37
CA VAL A 543 -20.21 14.87 -1.82
C VAL A 543 -20.07 13.38 -1.60
N VAL A 544 -19.05 12.75 -2.17
CA VAL A 544 -18.81 11.30 -2.02
C VAL A 544 -17.32 11.05 -1.82
N PHE A 545 -17.02 10.21 -0.86
CA PHE A 545 -15.75 9.54 -0.64
C PHE A 545 -15.94 8.07 -0.97
N SER A 546 -14.94 7.47 -1.59
CA SER A 546 -14.96 6.05 -1.88
C SER A 546 -13.68 5.43 -1.34
N ASP A 547 -13.75 4.20 -0.86
CA ASP A 547 -12.59 3.39 -0.51
C ASP A 547 -12.66 2.08 -1.28
N ARG A 548 -11.52 1.65 -1.84
CA ARG A 548 -11.38 0.35 -2.51
C ARG A 548 -10.18 -0.37 -1.93
N PHE A 549 -10.34 -1.62 -1.54
CA PHE A 549 -9.23 -2.42 -1.01
C PHE A 549 -9.42 -3.91 -1.31
N GLY A 550 -8.38 -4.70 -1.04
CA GLY A 550 -8.34 -6.11 -1.42
C GLY A 550 -7.56 -6.35 -2.71
N ASN A 551 -7.63 -7.60 -3.21
CA ASN A 551 -6.81 -8.11 -4.32
C ASN A 551 -7.70 -8.60 -5.47
N ALA A 552 -7.24 -8.44 -6.72
CA ALA A 552 -7.93 -8.98 -7.88
C ALA A 552 -7.56 -10.42 -8.18
N ILE A 553 -8.58 -11.24 -8.48
CA ILE A 553 -8.38 -12.58 -9.00
C ILE A 553 -7.70 -12.55 -10.38
N ASN A 554 -7.86 -11.45 -11.12
CA ASN A 554 -7.17 -11.19 -12.38
C ASN A 554 -5.65 -11.20 -12.24
N GLU A 555 -5.13 -10.47 -11.26
CA GLU A 555 -3.67 -10.37 -11.07
C GLU A 555 -3.10 -11.69 -10.56
N ARG A 556 -3.82 -12.31 -9.61
CA ARG A 556 -3.41 -13.55 -8.95
C ARG A 556 -3.48 -14.76 -9.87
N SER A 557 -4.48 -14.86 -10.73
CA SER A 557 -4.86 -16.13 -11.34
C SER A 557 -5.31 -16.07 -12.81
N THR A 558 -6.18 -15.14 -13.22
CA THR A 558 -6.77 -15.20 -14.58
C THR A 558 -5.93 -14.51 -15.66
N GLY A 559 -5.32 -13.35 -15.37
CA GLY A 559 -4.60 -12.52 -16.33
C GLY A 559 -5.48 -11.80 -17.36
N SER A 560 -6.79 -11.72 -17.12
CA SER A 560 -7.81 -11.10 -17.99
C SER A 560 -7.76 -9.56 -17.96
N TYR A 561 -8.09 -8.90 -19.09
CA TYR A 561 -8.29 -7.45 -19.14
C TYR A 561 -9.59 -7.03 -18.44
N ILE A 562 -10.70 -7.74 -18.73
CA ILE A 562 -11.97 -7.53 -18.05
C ILE A 562 -11.81 -8.00 -16.61
N GLN A 563 -12.07 -7.11 -15.65
CA GLN A 563 -11.96 -7.42 -14.23
C GLN A 563 -13.09 -8.34 -13.82
N ASN A 564 -12.75 -9.54 -13.35
CA ASN A 564 -13.70 -10.51 -12.80
C ASN A 564 -14.45 -9.97 -11.57
N GLN A 565 -13.84 -9.00 -10.87
CA GLN A 565 -14.41 -8.30 -9.72
C GLN A 565 -14.52 -6.79 -10.03
N ALA A 566 -15.72 -6.29 -10.29
CA ALA A 566 -15.99 -4.97 -10.84
C ALA A 566 -15.42 -3.80 -10.02
N PHE A 567 -15.34 -4.01 -8.71
CA PHE A 567 -15.01 -2.99 -7.73
C PHE A 567 -13.53 -2.99 -7.32
N TYR A 568 -12.68 -3.76 -8.00
CA TYR A 568 -11.23 -3.66 -7.88
C TYR A 568 -10.64 -2.57 -8.81
N GLY A 569 -9.51 -2.00 -8.42
CA GLY A 569 -8.69 -1.12 -9.26
C GLY A 569 -8.70 0.34 -8.82
N GLN A 570 -8.15 1.22 -9.65
CA GLN A 570 -7.99 2.65 -9.34
C GLN A 570 -7.10 2.89 -8.10
N GLY A 571 -6.02 2.12 -7.96
CA GLY A 571 -5.01 2.35 -6.93
C GLY A 571 -5.36 1.88 -5.51
N GLN A 572 -6.54 1.30 -5.27
CA GLN A 572 -6.90 0.67 -3.99
C GLN A 572 -6.67 1.58 -2.76
N ASN A 573 -7.33 2.74 -2.76
CA ASN A 573 -7.18 3.76 -1.73
C ASN A 573 -8.51 4.38 -1.32
N LEU A 574 -8.51 5.05 -0.15
CA LEU A 574 -9.52 6.03 0.20
C LEU A 574 -9.34 7.27 -0.66
N ARG A 575 -10.42 7.73 -1.25
CA ARG A 575 -10.40 8.76 -2.28
C ARG A 575 -11.60 9.68 -2.19
N PHE A 576 -11.35 10.96 -2.46
CA PHE A 576 -12.39 11.93 -2.70
C PHE A 576 -12.93 11.71 -4.11
N ASN A 577 -14.15 11.18 -4.18
CA ASN A 577 -14.73 10.69 -5.42
C ASN A 577 -15.54 11.77 -6.13
N GLU A 578 -16.41 12.47 -5.39
CA GLU A 578 -17.31 13.46 -5.97
C GLU A 578 -17.50 14.68 -5.06
N LEU A 579 -17.43 15.86 -5.67
CA LEU A 579 -17.98 17.13 -5.23
C LEU A 579 -18.61 17.78 -6.46
N SER A 580 -19.91 17.63 -6.63
CA SER A 580 -20.61 18.16 -7.80
C SER A 580 -21.81 18.99 -7.39
N TYR A 581 -22.04 20.08 -8.13
CA TYR A 581 -23.25 20.89 -8.00
C TYR A 581 -24.02 20.84 -9.32
N GLU A 582 -25.30 20.46 -9.24
CA GLU A 582 -26.22 20.40 -10.36
C GLU A 582 -27.38 21.37 -10.15
N ARG A 583 -27.72 22.13 -11.20
CA ARG A 583 -28.87 23.02 -11.22
C ARG A 583 -29.74 22.73 -12.42
N LEU A 584 -31.04 22.63 -12.16
CA LEU A 584 -32.07 22.48 -13.18
C LEU A 584 -32.68 23.84 -13.49
N LEU A 585 -32.86 24.14 -14.78
CA LEU A 585 -33.36 25.39 -15.34
C LEU A 585 -34.45 25.09 -16.37
N LEU A 586 -35.23 26.11 -16.76
CA LEU A 586 -36.23 26.03 -17.82
C LEU A 586 -37.21 24.87 -17.62
N ASP A 587 -37.89 24.83 -16.46
CA ASP A 587 -38.79 23.73 -16.09
C ASP A 587 -38.13 22.35 -16.17
N LYS A 588 -36.87 22.27 -15.73
CA LYS A 588 -36.00 21.07 -15.74
C LYS A 588 -35.59 20.58 -17.13
N ARG A 589 -35.86 21.34 -18.20
CA ARG A 589 -35.37 21.02 -19.55
C ARG A 589 -33.86 21.18 -19.67
N LEU A 590 -33.27 22.17 -19.00
CA LEU A 590 -31.83 22.38 -19.00
C LEU A 590 -31.22 21.97 -17.66
N SER A 591 -30.21 21.11 -17.69
CA SER A 591 -29.41 20.75 -16.53
C SER A 591 -27.96 21.17 -16.73
N LEU A 592 -27.44 21.92 -15.75
CA LEU A 592 -26.04 22.32 -15.66
C LEU A 592 -25.41 21.64 -14.46
N LYS A 593 -24.30 20.93 -14.65
CA LYS A 593 -23.57 20.28 -13.56
C LYS A 593 -22.09 20.59 -13.66
N GLY A 594 -21.47 20.93 -12.55
CA GLY A 594 -20.04 21.22 -12.49
C GLY A 594 -19.42 20.84 -11.17
N GLY A 595 -18.12 20.56 -11.18
CA GLY A 595 -17.36 20.23 -9.98
C GLY A 595 -16.27 19.20 -10.24
N PHE A 596 -15.90 18.47 -9.20
CA PHE A 596 -14.93 17.38 -9.24
C PHE A 596 -15.68 16.05 -9.13
N TYR A 597 -15.85 15.30 -10.22
CA TYR A 597 -16.63 14.06 -10.24
C TYR A 597 -16.27 13.18 -11.44
N SER A 598 -16.64 11.91 -11.39
CA SER A 598 -16.43 10.98 -12.50
C SER A 598 -17.38 11.29 -13.66
N MET A 599 -16.84 11.48 -14.87
CA MET A 599 -17.65 11.70 -16.07
C MET A 599 -18.55 10.51 -16.39
N GLY A 600 -18.09 9.29 -16.10
CA GLY A 600 -18.88 8.06 -16.26
C GLY A 600 -20.22 8.08 -15.52
N ASN A 601 -20.36 8.93 -14.49
CA ASN A 601 -21.61 9.08 -13.77
C ASN A 601 -22.71 9.72 -14.64
N ASP A 602 -22.35 10.39 -15.75
CA ASP A 602 -23.27 11.13 -16.61
C ASP A 602 -23.31 10.62 -18.06
N PHE A 603 -22.18 10.13 -18.59
CA PHE A 603 -22.04 9.67 -19.99
C PHE A 603 -21.83 8.16 -20.06
N GLY A 604 -22.33 7.53 -21.11
CA GLY A 604 -22.07 6.12 -21.40
C GLY A 604 -22.64 5.12 -20.38
N GLY A 605 -23.30 5.57 -19.31
CA GLY A 605 -24.03 4.68 -18.43
C GLY A 605 -25.31 4.23 -19.11
N LEU A 606 -25.46 2.93 -19.37
CA LEU A 606 -26.74 2.35 -19.76
C LEU A 606 -27.48 1.95 -18.49
N PRO A 607 -28.56 2.67 -18.11
CA PRO A 607 -29.30 2.30 -16.91
C PRO A 607 -29.74 0.82 -17.01
N TYR A 608 -29.89 0.16 -15.87
CA TYR A 608 -30.52 -1.17 -15.77
C TYR A 608 -29.66 -2.37 -16.19
N THR A 609 -28.34 -2.21 -16.33
CA THR A 609 -27.45 -3.28 -16.83
C THR A 609 -26.30 -3.67 -15.89
N CYS A 610 -25.97 -2.89 -14.86
CA CYS A 610 -24.91 -3.23 -13.91
C CYS A 610 -25.37 -4.20 -12.80
N ASN A 611 -25.88 -5.36 -13.21
CA ASN A 611 -26.26 -6.48 -12.35
C ASN A 611 -25.17 -7.56 -12.27
N PHE A 612 -23.96 -7.27 -12.74
CA PHE A 612 -22.88 -8.25 -12.90
C PHE A 612 -21.76 -8.07 -11.88
N ASN A 613 -21.02 -9.14 -11.64
CA ASN A 613 -19.90 -9.15 -10.71
C ASN A 613 -18.61 -8.59 -11.33
N ASN A 614 -18.51 -8.54 -12.66
CA ASN A 614 -17.38 -8.01 -13.42
C ASN A 614 -17.61 -6.56 -13.90
N ASN A 615 -16.53 -5.82 -14.21
CA ASN A 615 -16.65 -4.45 -14.71
C ASN A 615 -16.98 -4.36 -16.21
N GLY A 616 -16.86 -5.47 -16.92
CA GLY A 616 -17.08 -5.53 -18.36
C GLY A 616 -18.56 -5.40 -18.73
N GLN A 617 -19.45 -5.92 -17.89
CA GLN A 617 -20.86 -6.16 -18.23
C GLN A 617 -21.81 -5.19 -17.53
N CYS A 618 -21.33 -4.02 -17.16
CA CYS A 618 -22.12 -2.99 -16.48
C CYS A 618 -22.76 -1.97 -17.44
N GLY A 619 -22.83 -2.27 -18.74
CA GLY A 619 -23.36 -1.37 -19.77
C GLY A 619 -22.62 -0.03 -19.86
N HIS A 620 -21.34 0.00 -19.47
CA HIS A 620 -20.43 1.12 -19.70
C HIS A 620 -19.55 0.82 -20.92
N PRO A 621 -19.23 1.82 -21.77
CA PRO A 621 -18.47 1.57 -22.99
C PRO A 621 -16.99 1.31 -22.67
N LEU A 622 -16.61 0.02 -22.64
CA LEU A 622 -15.24 -0.42 -22.30
C LEU A 622 -14.16 0.15 -23.22
N GLY A 623 -14.41 0.26 -24.52
CA GLY A 623 -13.43 0.80 -25.48
C GLY A 623 -12.85 2.15 -25.05
N PRO A 624 -13.68 3.21 -24.85
CA PRO A 624 -13.23 4.48 -24.30
C PRO A 624 -12.47 4.36 -22.97
N ILE A 625 -12.94 3.53 -22.04
CA ILE A 625 -12.32 3.37 -20.70
C ILE A 625 -10.87 2.90 -20.78
N TYR A 626 -10.57 1.97 -21.69
CA TYR A 626 -9.23 1.40 -21.87
C TYR A 626 -8.39 2.12 -22.95
N SER A 627 -9.01 2.93 -23.81
CA SER A 627 -8.35 3.50 -24.99
C SER A 627 -8.27 5.03 -24.98
N SER A 628 -8.71 5.69 -23.90
CA SER A 628 -8.75 7.16 -23.82
C SER A 628 -8.57 7.69 -22.39
N GLY A 629 -8.66 9.00 -22.21
CA GLY A 629 -8.68 9.68 -20.92
C GLY A 629 -9.97 9.51 -20.10
N TRP A 630 -10.87 8.60 -20.48
CA TRP A 630 -12.13 8.34 -19.78
C TRP A 630 -11.88 7.85 -18.33
N LEU A 631 -12.56 8.48 -17.37
CA LEU A 631 -12.54 8.12 -15.95
C LEU A 631 -13.96 7.81 -15.47
N ASP A 632 -14.11 6.61 -14.90
CA ASP A 632 -15.31 6.14 -14.23
C ASP A 632 -15.17 6.21 -12.70
N ASN A 633 -16.28 5.98 -12.01
CA ASN A 633 -16.34 5.88 -10.56
C ASN A 633 -15.37 4.79 -10.06
N PRO A 634 -14.49 5.12 -9.07
CA PRO A 634 -14.56 6.22 -8.14
C PRO A 634 -13.51 7.32 -8.39
N THR A 635 -13.03 7.49 -9.62
CA THR A 635 -12.00 8.49 -9.93
C THR A 635 -12.66 9.79 -10.37
N GLY A 636 -12.66 10.79 -9.47
CA GLY A 636 -13.16 12.13 -9.78
C GLY A 636 -12.24 12.92 -10.72
N GLN A 637 -12.83 13.83 -11.49
CA GLN A 637 -12.14 14.78 -12.34
C GLN A 637 -12.87 16.11 -12.42
N TRP A 638 -12.14 17.20 -12.70
CA TRP A 638 -12.79 18.50 -12.87
C TRP A 638 -13.56 18.50 -14.18
N GLY A 639 -14.85 18.82 -14.08
CA GLY A 639 -15.77 18.73 -15.20
C GLY A 639 -16.89 19.74 -15.16
N LEU A 640 -17.40 20.05 -16.35
CA LEU A 640 -18.65 20.77 -16.57
C LEU A 640 -19.47 20.00 -17.59
N ARG A 641 -20.77 19.84 -17.33
CA ARG A 641 -21.74 19.18 -18.20
C ARG A 641 -22.95 20.08 -18.42
N VAL A 642 -23.40 20.12 -19.67
CA VAL A 642 -24.68 20.71 -20.09
C VAL A 642 -25.55 19.60 -20.67
N LYS A 643 -26.80 19.50 -20.21
CA LYS A 643 -27.78 18.53 -20.70
C LYS A 643 -29.12 19.19 -20.99
N TRP A 644 -29.64 18.95 -22.18
CA TRP A 644 -30.99 19.32 -22.58
C TRP A 644 -31.89 18.07 -22.59
N ASN A 645 -33.04 18.14 -21.91
CA ASN A 645 -34.04 17.09 -21.85
C ASN A 645 -35.34 17.59 -22.49
N ASP A 646 -35.90 16.78 -23.38
CA ASP A 646 -37.20 17.00 -23.98
C ASP A 646 -38.28 16.12 -23.32
N PRO A 647 -39.50 16.65 -23.06
CA PRO A 647 -40.61 15.87 -22.53
C PRO A 647 -40.96 14.60 -23.32
N SER A 648 -40.65 14.56 -24.63
CA SER A 648 -40.87 13.39 -25.49
C SER A 648 -39.93 12.22 -25.19
N GLY A 649 -38.92 12.40 -24.34
CA GLY A 649 -37.94 11.37 -23.99
C GLY A 649 -36.57 11.51 -24.68
N TRP A 650 -36.42 12.44 -25.61
CA TRP A 650 -35.13 12.78 -26.21
C TRP A 650 -34.28 13.62 -25.25
N TYR A 651 -32.97 13.42 -25.28
CA TYR A 651 -32.02 14.33 -24.64
C TYR A 651 -30.73 14.43 -25.46
N ALA A 652 -30.04 15.55 -25.28
CA ALA A 652 -28.69 15.76 -25.77
C ALA A 652 -27.83 16.31 -24.64
N GLN A 653 -26.59 15.85 -24.53
CA GLN A 653 -25.66 16.33 -23.53
C GLN A 653 -24.22 16.39 -24.05
N THR A 654 -23.46 17.33 -23.49
CA THR A 654 -22.03 17.47 -23.75
C THR A 654 -21.34 17.98 -22.49
N GLY A 655 -20.02 17.87 -22.46
CA GLY A 655 -19.23 18.36 -21.35
C GLY A 655 -17.78 18.63 -21.71
N ILE A 656 -17.05 19.13 -20.73
CA ILE A 656 -15.62 19.35 -20.80
C ILE A 656 -15.04 18.84 -19.48
N TYR A 657 -14.11 17.90 -19.57
CA TYR A 657 -13.45 17.30 -18.43
C TYR A 657 -11.94 17.37 -18.57
N ASP A 658 -11.20 17.48 -17.47
CA ASP A 658 -9.75 17.39 -17.53
C ASP A 658 -9.26 15.94 -17.60
N VAL A 659 -8.26 15.68 -18.45
CA VAL A 659 -7.59 14.37 -18.50
C VAL A 659 -6.33 14.47 -17.65
N ASN A 660 -6.30 13.69 -16.57
CA ASN A 660 -5.14 13.61 -15.69
C ASN A 660 -4.83 12.14 -15.33
N PRO A 661 -3.84 11.51 -15.98
CA PRO A 661 -3.53 10.09 -15.76
C PRO A 661 -3.03 9.81 -14.34
N THR A 662 -2.53 10.82 -13.62
CA THR A 662 -2.01 10.62 -12.26
C THR A 662 -3.10 10.28 -11.23
N ARG A 663 -4.39 10.52 -11.54
CA ARG A 663 -5.50 10.26 -10.59
C ARG A 663 -5.87 8.78 -10.42
N LYS A 664 -5.33 7.89 -11.26
CA LYS A 664 -5.51 6.44 -11.13
C LYS A 664 -4.49 5.80 -10.18
N GLN A 665 -3.51 6.56 -9.68
CA GLN A 665 -2.41 6.06 -8.85
C GLN A 665 -2.87 5.77 -7.40
N ALA A 666 -2.15 4.89 -6.71
CA ALA A 666 -2.48 4.45 -5.35
C ALA A 666 -2.36 5.56 -4.29
N ASN A 667 -1.57 6.60 -4.55
CA ASN A 667 -1.38 7.74 -3.64
C ASN A 667 -2.25 8.97 -4.00
N SER A 668 -3.05 8.89 -5.06
CA SER A 668 -3.74 10.07 -5.63
C SER A 668 -5.18 10.25 -5.15
N GLY A 669 -5.62 9.51 -4.13
CA GLY A 669 -7.03 9.46 -3.72
C GLY A 669 -7.65 10.82 -3.40
N PHE A 670 -6.87 11.77 -2.87
CA PHE A 670 -7.33 13.14 -2.57
C PHE A 670 -6.74 14.20 -3.52
N ARG A 671 -6.21 13.78 -4.68
CA ARG A 671 -5.56 14.69 -5.63
C ARG A 671 -6.58 15.46 -6.47
N VAL A 672 -7.08 16.55 -5.89
CA VAL A 672 -7.97 17.51 -6.56
C VAL A 672 -7.23 18.55 -7.40
N SER A 673 -5.90 18.62 -7.31
CA SER A 673 -5.09 19.54 -8.13
C SER A 673 -5.19 19.23 -9.63
N THR A 674 -5.07 20.27 -10.46
CA THR A 674 -4.94 20.17 -11.92
C THR A 674 -3.50 19.88 -12.38
N LYS A 675 -2.52 19.86 -11.47
CA LYS A 675 -1.12 19.52 -11.78
C LYS A 675 -1.02 18.08 -12.31
N GLY A 676 -0.40 17.93 -13.49
CA GLY A 676 -0.29 16.66 -14.21
C GLY A 676 -1.37 16.44 -15.28
N LYS A 677 -2.26 17.42 -15.50
CA LYS A 677 -3.22 17.42 -16.61
C LYS A 677 -2.49 17.31 -17.95
N THR A 678 -2.94 16.40 -18.80
CA THR A 678 -2.37 16.14 -20.13
C THR A 678 -3.27 16.60 -21.27
N GLY A 679 -4.56 16.86 -21.01
CA GLY A 679 -5.51 17.29 -22.04
C GLY A 679 -6.91 17.53 -21.51
N LEU A 680 -7.87 17.59 -22.42
CA LEU A 680 -9.30 17.71 -22.17
C LEU A 680 -10.05 16.54 -22.82
N PHE A 681 -11.12 16.11 -22.18
CA PHE A 681 -12.05 15.13 -22.69
C PHE A 681 -13.39 15.81 -22.99
N LEU A 682 -13.85 15.67 -24.24
CA LEU A 682 -15.00 16.37 -24.79
C LEU A 682 -16.03 15.35 -25.29
N PRO A 683 -16.95 14.87 -24.43
CA PRO A 683 -17.99 13.94 -24.83
C PRO A 683 -19.21 14.67 -25.41
N VAL A 684 -19.87 14.03 -26.36
CA VAL A 684 -21.20 14.40 -26.89
C VAL A 684 -22.04 13.13 -26.91
N GLU A 685 -23.25 13.19 -26.34
CA GLU A 685 -24.17 12.08 -26.30
C GLU A 685 -25.58 12.54 -26.62
N VAL A 686 -26.26 11.79 -27.48
CA VAL A 686 -27.69 11.93 -27.76
C VAL A 686 -28.35 10.62 -27.35
N GLY A 687 -29.48 10.72 -26.65
CA GLY A 687 -30.23 9.54 -26.28
C GLY A 687 -31.74 9.75 -26.30
N TYR A 688 -32.43 8.62 -26.35
CA TYR A 688 -33.88 8.53 -26.35
C TYR A 688 -34.29 7.49 -25.32
N SER A 689 -35.19 7.86 -24.41
CA SER A 689 -35.77 6.95 -23.43
C SER A 689 -37.29 7.07 -23.44
N HIS A 690 -37.99 5.94 -23.46
CA HIS A 690 -39.45 5.89 -23.42
C HIS A 690 -39.95 4.81 -22.46
N GLY A 691 -41.26 4.80 -22.20
CA GLY A 691 -41.91 3.96 -21.20
C GLY A 691 -41.73 4.56 -19.81
N LYS A 692 -42.73 5.35 -19.38
CA LYS A 692 -42.67 6.16 -18.16
C LYS A 692 -43.40 5.53 -16.97
N SER A 693 -43.83 4.28 -17.10
CA SER A 693 -44.52 3.52 -16.06
C SER A 693 -44.00 2.09 -16.03
N GLY A 694 -44.18 1.39 -14.90
CA GLY A 694 -43.85 -0.04 -14.82
C GLY A 694 -44.71 -0.90 -15.76
N GLU A 695 -45.82 -0.36 -16.26
CA GLU A 695 -46.70 -0.98 -17.24
C GLU A 695 -46.17 -0.94 -18.68
N ASP A 696 -45.18 -0.08 -18.96
CA ASP A 696 -44.64 0.09 -20.32
C ASP A 696 -43.50 -0.87 -20.63
N TYR A 697 -43.34 -1.20 -21.92
CA TYR A 697 -42.12 -1.78 -22.47
C TYR A 697 -41.05 -0.70 -22.63
N GLY A 698 -40.52 -0.24 -21.50
CA GLY A 698 -39.53 0.84 -21.47
C GLY A 698 -38.23 0.49 -22.19
N GLY A 699 -37.65 1.50 -22.84
CA GLY A 699 -36.44 1.37 -23.65
C GLY A 699 -35.54 2.60 -23.52
N THR A 700 -34.23 2.40 -23.70
CA THR A 700 -33.22 3.47 -23.73
C THR A 700 -32.19 3.19 -24.82
N TYR A 701 -31.97 4.19 -25.68
CA TYR A 701 -31.08 4.13 -26.83
C TYR A 701 -30.15 5.34 -26.80
N LYS A 702 -28.87 5.14 -27.06
CA LYS A 702 -27.86 6.19 -26.97
C LYS A 702 -26.81 6.04 -28.05
N VAL A 703 -26.35 7.18 -28.55
CA VAL A 703 -25.17 7.28 -29.40
C VAL A 703 -24.29 8.38 -28.81
N GLY A 704 -23.01 8.06 -28.65
CA GLY A 704 -22.03 9.00 -28.15
C GLY A 704 -20.76 9.04 -28.99
N TYR A 705 -20.13 10.20 -28.98
CA TYR A 705 -18.81 10.44 -29.55
C TYR A 705 -17.96 11.20 -28.52
N TYR A 706 -16.66 10.95 -28.52
CA TYR A 706 -15.73 11.69 -27.69
C TYR A 706 -14.50 12.13 -28.47
N LEU A 707 -13.96 13.28 -28.05
CA LEU A 707 -12.64 13.76 -28.44
C LEU A 707 -11.80 13.93 -27.18
N ASP A 708 -10.62 13.32 -27.16
CA ASP A 708 -9.61 13.46 -26.11
C ASP A 708 -8.40 14.19 -26.72
N THR A 709 -8.06 15.35 -26.16
CA THR A 709 -6.97 16.20 -26.64
C THR A 709 -5.62 15.90 -25.99
N SER A 710 -5.53 14.86 -25.16
CA SER A 710 -4.26 14.43 -24.57
C SER A 710 -3.39 13.72 -25.61
N ASN A 711 -2.07 13.95 -25.52
CA ASN A 711 -1.12 13.27 -26.37
C ASN A 711 -1.11 11.76 -26.09
N ALA A 712 -1.06 10.95 -27.13
CA ALA A 712 -1.05 9.50 -27.02
C ALA A 712 -0.05 8.88 -28.02
N ASP A 713 0.61 7.80 -27.59
CA ASP A 713 1.53 7.05 -28.44
C ASP A 713 0.76 6.26 -29.53
N ASP A 714 1.37 6.07 -30.70
CA ASP A 714 0.84 5.14 -31.71
C ASP A 714 1.14 3.70 -31.27
N ILE A 715 0.09 2.90 -31.14
CA ILE A 715 0.20 1.55 -30.56
C ILE A 715 0.87 0.54 -31.49
N GLY A 716 0.95 0.84 -32.80
CA GLY A 716 1.62 0.00 -33.78
C GLY A 716 3.06 0.42 -34.08
N ASP A 717 3.43 1.66 -33.71
CA ASP A 717 4.75 2.21 -33.95
C ASP A 717 5.14 3.19 -32.83
N PRO A 718 5.74 2.68 -31.73
CA PRO A 718 6.14 3.52 -30.61
C PRO A 718 7.16 4.62 -30.95
N ALA A 719 7.84 4.53 -32.10
CA ALA A 719 8.79 5.54 -32.57
C ALA A 719 8.11 6.67 -33.37
N ALA A 720 6.86 6.48 -33.78
CA ALA A 720 6.10 7.50 -34.50
C ALA A 720 5.81 8.72 -33.60
N PRO A 721 5.66 9.92 -34.19
CA PRO A 721 5.22 11.09 -33.43
C PRO A 721 3.89 10.83 -32.72
N ARG A 722 3.81 11.25 -31.45
CA ARG A 722 2.60 11.15 -30.65
C ARG A 722 1.42 11.82 -31.34
N ALA A 723 0.26 11.16 -31.33
CA ALA A 723 -0.98 11.76 -31.77
C ALA A 723 -1.36 12.87 -30.79
N SER A 724 -1.74 14.04 -31.32
CA SER A 724 -2.15 15.21 -30.53
C SER A 724 -3.59 15.14 -30.01
N HIS A 725 -4.35 14.15 -30.48
CA HIS A 725 -5.72 13.88 -30.08
C HIS A 725 -6.10 12.45 -30.47
N ARG A 726 -7.17 11.95 -29.87
CA ARG A 726 -7.82 10.68 -30.21
C ARG A 726 -9.32 10.78 -30.04
N GLY A 727 -10.07 10.06 -30.87
CA GLY A 727 -11.52 10.09 -30.82
C GLY A 727 -12.12 8.71 -30.99
N GLY A 728 -13.36 8.57 -30.53
CA GLY A 728 -14.09 7.31 -30.64
C GLY A 728 -15.58 7.50 -30.42
N SER A 729 -16.33 6.42 -30.60
CA SER A 729 -17.78 6.42 -30.54
C SER A 729 -18.30 5.20 -29.80
N TYR A 730 -19.51 5.32 -29.26
CA TYR A 730 -20.25 4.20 -28.70
C TYR A 730 -21.73 4.28 -29.05
N VAL A 731 -22.37 3.11 -29.13
CA VAL A 731 -23.81 2.93 -29.30
C VAL A 731 -24.27 1.99 -28.21
N GLN A 732 -25.39 2.31 -27.57
CA GLN A 732 -25.96 1.53 -26.48
C GLN A 732 -27.47 1.44 -26.64
N ALA A 733 -28.02 0.26 -26.36
CA ALA A 733 -29.45 0.04 -26.37
C ALA A 733 -29.83 -0.91 -25.24
N ALA A 734 -30.90 -0.60 -24.51
CA ALA A 734 -31.57 -1.48 -23.57
C ALA A 734 -33.08 -1.42 -23.81
N GLN A 735 -33.75 -2.56 -23.83
CA GLN A 735 -35.19 -2.66 -24.08
C GLN A 735 -35.80 -3.78 -23.25
N ARG A 736 -36.89 -3.49 -22.56
CA ARG A 736 -37.75 -4.53 -22.00
C ARG A 736 -38.52 -5.19 -23.13
N VAL A 737 -38.38 -6.50 -23.29
CA VAL A 737 -38.98 -7.25 -24.41
C VAL A 737 -40.14 -8.15 -23.98
N TRP A 738 -40.23 -8.44 -22.69
CA TRP A 738 -41.31 -9.28 -22.15
C TRP A 738 -41.67 -8.91 -20.71
N LYS A 739 -42.94 -9.08 -20.37
CA LYS A 739 -43.47 -9.06 -18.99
C LYS A 739 -44.77 -9.87 -18.89
N PRO A 740 -45.12 -10.40 -17.70
CA PRO A 740 -46.44 -10.99 -17.49
C PRO A 740 -47.57 -9.95 -17.63
N GLU A 741 -48.79 -10.41 -17.92
CA GLU A 741 -49.95 -9.53 -18.05
C GLU A 741 -50.27 -8.85 -16.70
N GLY A 742 -50.57 -7.54 -16.74
CA GLY A 742 -50.83 -6.74 -15.55
C GLY A 742 -49.62 -6.47 -14.65
N GLU A 743 -48.45 -7.04 -14.95
CA GLU A 743 -47.26 -6.88 -14.10
C GLU A 743 -46.47 -5.62 -14.39
N THR A 744 -45.97 -5.02 -13.31
CA THR A 744 -45.18 -3.77 -13.33
C THR A 744 -43.74 -3.95 -12.86
N VAL A 745 -43.42 -5.08 -12.22
CA VAL A 745 -42.10 -5.37 -11.63
C VAL A 745 -41.35 -6.49 -12.36
N ARG A 746 -42.03 -7.54 -12.81
CA ARG A 746 -41.36 -8.72 -13.40
C ARG A 746 -41.20 -8.61 -14.90
N GLY A 747 -40.05 -8.96 -15.46
CA GLY A 747 -39.83 -8.88 -16.91
C GLY A 747 -38.46 -9.30 -17.38
N ILE A 748 -38.31 -9.36 -18.71
CA ILE A 748 -37.04 -9.61 -19.38
C ILE A 748 -36.65 -8.35 -20.13
N SER A 749 -35.43 -7.88 -19.86
CA SER A 749 -34.78 -6.80 -20.60
C SER A 749 -33.54 -7.32 -21.29
N VAL A 750 -33.33 -6.87 -22.53
CA VAL A 750 -32.12 -7.14 -23.32
C VAL A 750 -31.35 -5.85 -23.50
N PHE A 751 -30.04 -5.97 -23.61
CA PHE A 751 -29.17 -4.83 -23.85
C PHE A 751 -27.99 -5.17 -24.74
N GLY A 752 -27.41 -4.14 -25.34
CA GLY A 752 -26.17 -4.24 -26.09
C GLY A 752 -25.39 -2.93 -26.12
N VAL A 753 -24.07 -3.07 -26.17
CA VAL A 753 -23.11 -1.97 -26.28
C VAL A 753 -22.13 -2.28 -27.40
N ALA A 754 -21.87 -1.30 -28.26
CA ALA A 754 -20.83 -1.38 -29.28
C ALA A 754 -19.96 -0.13 -29.18
N THR A 755 -18.64 -0.30 -29.20
CA THR A 755 -17.70 0.82 -29.16
C THR A 755 -16.64 0.73 -30.24
N ARG A 756 -16.11 1.90 -30.59
CA ARG A 756 -15.00 2.06 -31.52
C ARG A 756 -14.04 3.11 -30.98
N ALA A 757 -12.79 2.73 -30.74
CA ALA A 757 -11.72 3.64 -30.33
C ALA A 757 -10.91 4.14 -31.53
N ASP A 758 -9.97 5.07 -31.32
CA ASP A 758 -9.08 5.58 -32.36
C ASP A 758 -8.22 4.47 -33.00
N ALA A 759 -7.90 4.61 -34.29
CA ALA A 759 -7.22 3.56 -35.04
C ALA A 759 -5.73 3.46 -34.71
N LYS A 760 -5.09 4.59 -34.38
CA LYS A 760 -3.65 4.69 -34.13
C LYS A 760 -3.33 4.47 -32.66
N THR A 761 -4.15 5.00 -31.76
CA THR A 761 -3.81 5.05 -30.33
C THR A 761 -4.64 4.09 -29.47
N GLY A 762 -5.74 3.57 -29.98
CA GLY A 762 -6.67 2.76 -29.18
C GLY A 762 -6.18 1.33 -28.98
N LEU A 763 -6.05 0.89 -27.72
CA LEU A 763 -5.71 -0.50 -27.39
C LEU A 763 -6.85 -1.45 -27.77
N MET A 764 -8.06 -1.14 -27.32
CA MET A 764 -9.27 -1.90 -27.61
C MET A 764 -10.00 -1.20 -28.75
N ARG A 765 -9.71 -1.63 -29.98
CA ARG A 765 -10.19 -0.96 -31.20
C ARG A 765 -11.72 -1.07 -31.31
N TYR A 766 -12.27 -2.25 -31.03
CA TYR A 766 -13.69 -2.50 -30.98
C TYR A 766 -14.04 -3.27 -29.70
N SER A 767 -15.18 -2.94 -29.10
CA SER A 767 -15.77 -3.76 -28.04
C SER A 767 -17.24 -3.98 -28.28
N TRP A 768 -17.72 -5.16 -27.91
CA TRP A 768 -19.10 -5.58 -28.05
C TRP A 768 -19.57 -6.20 -26.75
N GLU A 769 -20.75 -5.79 -26.31
CA GLU A 769 -21.46 -6.32 -25.16
C GLU A 769 -22.88 -6.68 -25.61
N ALA A 770 -23.36 -7.84 -25.20
CA ALA A 770 -24.75 -8.21 -25.36
C ALA A 770 -25.19 -9.03 -24.14
N GLY A 771 -26.38 -8.75 -23.63
CA GLY A 771 -26.88 -9.47 -22.47
C GLY A 771 -28.37 -9.30 -22.24
N LEU A 772 -28.84 -9.99 -21.21
CA LEU A 772 -30.19 -9.91 -20.72
C LEU A 772 -30.22 -9.97 -19.20
N SER A 773 -31.25 -9.36 -18.63
CA SER A 773 -31.63 -9.50 -17.23
C SER A 773 -33.11 -9.87 -17.15
N TRP A 774 -33.42 -10.85 -16.32
CA TRP A 774 -34.78 -11.31 -16.04
C TRP A 774 -35.07 -11.12 -14.55
N ARG A 775 -35.89 -10.12 -14.23
CA ARG A 775 -36.36 -9.87 -12.87
C ARG A 775 -37.63 -10.67 -12.55
N GLY A 776 -37.66 -11.25 -11.36
CA GLY A 776 -38.78 -12.01 -10.85
C GLY A 776 -38.99 -13.33 -11.59
N VAL A 777 -37.90 -14.04 -11.89
CA VAL A 777 -37.93 -15.38 -12.49
C VAL A 777 -38.83 -16.32 -11.70
N ILE A 778 -38.76 -16.23 -10.37
CA ILE A 778 -39.61 -16.96 -9.43
C ILE A 778 -40.68 -15.99 -8.93
N ALA A 779 -41.96 -16.34 -9.10
CA ALA A 779 -43.07 -15.45 -8.75
C ALA A 779 -43.09 -15.03 -7.25
N SER A 780 -42.62 -15.89 -6.35
CA SER A 780 -42.51 -15.57 -4.92
C SER A 780 -41.29 -14.71 -4.57
N ARG A 781 -40.41 -14.43 -5.53
CA ARG A 781 -39.19 -13.62 -5.38
C ARG A 781 -39.10 -12.60 -6.51
N GLU A 782 -40.07 -11.68 -6.54
CA GLU A 782 -40.24 -10.68 -7.58
C GLU A 782 -39.07 -9.68 -7.74
N ASP A 783 -38.19 -9.59 -6.73
CA ASP A 783 -37.02 -8.71 -6.73
C ASP A 783 -35.71 -9.41 -7.12
N ASP A 784 -35.71 -10.74 -7.25
CA ASP A 784 -34.52 -11.47 -7.68
C ASP A 784 -34.28 -11.29 -9.18
N VAL A 785 -33.02 -11.26 -9.61
CA VAL A 785 -32.65 -11.01 -11.02
C VAL A 785 -31.68 -12.07 -11.51
N LEU A 786 -32.06 -12.80 -12.57
CA LEU A 786 -31.14 -13.65 -13.33
C LEU A 786 -30.52 -12.83 -14.45
N SER A 787 -29.19 -12.82 -14.57
CA SER A 787 -28.50 -12.07 -15.62
C SER A 787 -27.51 -12.93 -16.38
N LEU A 788 -27.48 -12.77 -17.71
CA LEU A 788 -26.54 -13.41 -18.61
C LEU A 788 -25.98 -12.36 -19.56
N ALA A 789 -24.67 -12.26 -19.66
CA ALA A 789 -24.03 -11.37 -20.62
C ALA A 789 -22.78 -11.98 -21.23
N TRP A 790 -22.49 -11.51 -22.44
CA TRP A 790 -21.29 -11.79 -23.20
C TRP A 790 -20.61 -10.48 -23.58
N ASN A 791 -19.29 -10.47 -23.50
CA ASN A 791 -18.43 -9.40 -23.93
C ASN A 791 -17.34 -9.91 -24.85
N ARG A 792 -16.95 -9.07 -25.81
CA ARG A 792 -15.79 -9.28 -26.66
C ARG A 792 -15.01 -7.98 -26.82
N LEU A 793 -13.71 -8.06 -26.58
CA LEU A 793 -12.75 -6.98 -26.78
C LEU A 793 -11.79 -7.36 -27.90
N ASP A 794 -11.78 -6.60 -28.99
CA ASP A 794 -10.81 -6.77 -30.07
C ASP A 794 -9.63 -5.79 -29.88
N ILE A 795 -8.43 -6.35 -29.73
CA ILE A 795 -7.18 -5.59 -29.64
C ILE A 795 -6.82 -5.05 -31.03
N SER A 796 -6.19 -3.88 -31.06
CA SER A 796 -5.77 -3.23 -32.31
C SER A 796 -4.90 -4.13 -33.19
N ASP A 797 -5.31 -4.31 -34.45
CA ASP A 797 -4.53 -5.04 -35.46
C ASP A 797 -3.13 -4.43 -35.69
N ARG A 798 -2.97 -3.13 -35.39
CA ARG A 798 -1.66 -2.46 -35.45
C ARG A 798 -0.72 -2.98 -34.37
N LEU A 799 -1.22 -3.14 -33.14
CA LEU A 799 -0.46 -3.73 -32.03
C LEU A 799 -0.14 -5.20 -32.33
N ALA A 800 -1.12 -5.96 -32.80
CA ALA A 800 -0.94 -7.36 -33.17
C ALA A 800 0.16 -7.52 -34.24
N ARG A 801 0.15 -6.67 -35.28
CA ARG A 801 1.19 -6.64 -36.31
C ARG A 801 2.55 -6.27 -35.75
N HIS A 802 2.62 -5.27 -34.87
CA HIS A 802 3.88 -4.88 -34.22
C HIS A 802 4.46 -6.01 -33.36
N GLN A 803 3.62 -6.71 -32.59
CA GLN A 803 4.01 -7.89 -31.81
C GLN A 803 4.55 -9.00 -32.72
N GLN A 804 3.85 -9.29 -33.82
CA GLN A 804 4.28 -10.27 -34.80
C GLN A 804 5.64 -9.92 -35.42
N LEU A 805 5.85 -8.66 -35.82
CA LEU A 805 7.10 -8.19 -36.41
C LEU A 805 8.27 -8.18 -35.42
N THR A 806 7.99 -8.04 -34.12
CA THR A 806 9.00 -8.01 -33.05
C THR A 806 9.19 -9.36 -32.36
N GLY A 807 8.54 -10.42 -32.85
CA GLY A 807 8.64 -11.78 -32.28
C GLY A 807 8.02 -11.91 -30.89
N LYS A 808 7.11 -11.02 -30.50
CA LYS A 808 6.34 -11.10 -29.25
C LYS A 808 5.05 -11.90 -29.46
N ASP A 809 4.54 -12.48 -28.38
CA ASP A 809 3.21 -13.10 -28.37
C ASP A 809 2.14 -12.11 -28.87
N VAL A 810 1.29 -12.59 -29.78
CA VAL A 810 0.32 -11.75 -30.49
C VAL A 810 -1.01 -11.75 -29.76
N GLN A 811 -1.50 -10.55 -29.44
CA GLN A 811 -2.82 -10.35 -28.88
C GLN A 811 -3.88 -10.24 -29.98
N SER A 812 -5.06 -10.80 -29.74
CA SER A 812 -6.17 -10.83 -30.69
C SER A 812 -7.46 -10.30 -30.07
N ASN A 813 -8.23 -11.15 -29.41
CA ASN A 813 -9.43 -10.78 -28.68
C ASN A 813 -9.53 -11.55 -27.37
N GLU A 814 -10.20 -10.93 -26.41
CA GLU A 814 -10.65 -11.55 -25.18
C GLU A 814 -12.18 -11.63 -25.20
N GLN A 815 -12.74 -12.75 -24.74
CA GLN A 815 -14.18 -12.87 -24.56
C GLN A 815 -14.50 -13.24 -23.12
N PHE A 816 -15.63 -12.73 -22.64
CA PHE A 816 -16.04 -12.87 -21.25
C PHE A 816 -17.53 -13.14 -21.18
N VAL A 817 -17.92 -14.21 -20.51
CA VAL A 817 -19.31 -14.57 -20.27
C VAL A 817 -19.55 -14.61 -18.77
N GLU A 818 -20.67 -14.07 -18.30
CA GLU A 818 -21.11 -14.24 -16.91
C GLU A 818 -22.58 -14.65 -16.89
N LEU A 819 -22.87 -15.64 -16.06
CA LEU A 819 -24.21 -15.98 -15.60
C LEU A 819 -24.27 -15.72 -14.10
N ASN A 820 -25.20 -14.90 -13.65
CA ASN A 820 -25.41 -14.65 -12.22
C ASN A 820 -26.88 -14.69 -11.82
N TYR A 821 -27.12 -14.88 -10.53
CA TYR A 821 -28.44 -14.80 -9.92
C TYR A 821 -28.38 -13.89 -8.69
N GLY A 822 -28.94 -12.68 -8.81
CA GLY A 822 -29.03 -11.72 -7.71
C GLY A 822 -30.21 -12.01 -6.80
N VAL A 823 -29.91 -12.42 -5.57
CA VAL A 823 -30.89 -12.68 -4.51
C VAL A 823 -31.06 -11.43 -3.66
N GLN A 824 -32.27 -10.87 -3.63
CA GLN A 824 -32.65 -9.78 -2.73
C GLN A 824 -32.95 -10.36 -1.34
N VAL A 825 -31.93 -10.47 -0.49
CA VAL A 825 -32.05 -11.10 0.84
C VAL A 825 -32.88 -10.24 1.78
N ALA A 826 -32.67 -8.92 1.73
CA ALA A 826 -33.42 -7.92 2.48
C ALA A 826 -33.46 -6.63 1.65
N PRO A 827 -34.36 -5.66 1.95
CA PRO A 827 -34.40 -4.38 1.25
C PRO A 827 -33.04 -3.71 1.11
N TRP A 828 -32.14 -3.91 2.07
CA TRP A 828 -30.80 -3.31 2.13
C TRP A 828 -29.65 -4.24 1.67
N LEU A 829 -29.90 -5.50 1.35
CA LEU A 829 -28.87 -6.52 1.08
C LEU A 829 -29.17 -7.38 -0.14
N VAL A 830 -28.20 -7.43 -1.06
CA VAL A 830 -28.21 -8.30 -2.24
C VAL A 830 -27.00 -9.22 -2.21
N LEU A 831 -27.21 -10.49 -2.52
CA LEU A 831 -26.15 -11.45 -2.80
C LEU A 831 -26.20 -11.88 -4.27
N ARG A 832 -25.06 -11.91 -4.96
CA ARG A 832 -24.94 -12.28 -6.38
C ARG A 832 -23.87 -13.35 -6.55
N PRO A 833 -24.17 -14.63 -6.39
CA PRO A 833 -23.35 -15.70 -6.94
C PRO A 833 -23.31 -15.61 -8.46
N ALA A 834 -22.13 -15.82 -9.05
CA ALA A 834 -21.94 -15.86 -10.50
C ALA A 834 -20.91 -16.89 -10.93
N VAL A 835 -21.09 -17.39 -12.15
CA VAL A 835 -20.11 -18.19 -12.87
C VAL A 835 -19.66 -17.37 -14.08
N GLN A 836 -18.35 -17.20 -14.21
CA GLN A 836 -17.71 -16.46 -15.27
C GLN A 836 -16.81 -17.39 -16.09
N TYR A 837 -16.83 -17.21 -17.40
CA TYR A 837 -15.94 -17.89 -18.33
C TYR A 837 -15.14 -16.84 -19.11
N VAL A 838 -13.81 -16.95 -19.04
CA VAL A 838 -12.89 -16.04 -19.72
C VAL A 838 -12.17 -16.81 -20.81
N ALA A 839 -12.45 -16.49 -22.06
CA ALA A 839 -11.74 -17.04 -23.20
C ALA A 839 -10.59 -16.13 -23.63
N ARG A 840 -9.40 -16.73 -23.80
CA ARG A 840 -8.15 -16.03 -24.15
C ARG A 840 -7.81 -14.88 -23.19
N PRO A 841 -7.56 -15.15 -21.88
CA PRO A 841 -7.27 -14.11 -20.91
C PRO A 841 -6.09 -13.20 -21.33
N GLY A 842 -6.26 -11.89 -21.29
CA GLY A 842 -5.31 -10.90 -21.79
C GLY A 842 -5.23 -10.83 -23.32
N ALA A 843 -6.23 -11.37 -24.01
CA ALA A 843 -6.34 -11.48 -25.47
C ALA A 843 -5.29 -12.38 -26.15
N TYR A 844 -4.59 -13.25 -25.42
CA TYR A 844 -3.61 -14.18 -25.97
C TYR A 844 -4.23 -15.53 -26.27
N ALA A 845 -4.08 -16.01 -27.51
CA ALA A 845 -4.53 -17.35 -27.89
C ALA A 845 -3.70 -18.48 -27.25
N SER A 846 -2.48 -18.18 -26.80
CA SER A 846 -1.58 -19.12 -26.12
C SER A 846 -1.98 -19.41 -24.67
N ARG A 847 -2.85 -18.61 -24.06
CA ARG A 847 -3.25 -18.75 -22.66
C ARG A 847 -4.51 -19.60 -22.54
N PRO A 848 -4.56 -20.57 -21.61
CA PRO A 848 -5.74 -21.39 -21.41
C PRO A 848 -6.88 -20.54 -20.85
N ASP A 849 -8.10 -20.88 -21.28
CA ASP A 849 -9.33 -20.27 -20.80
C ASP A 849 -9.51 -20.50 -19.29
N SER A 850 -10.30 -19.67 -18.62
CA SER A 850 -10.45 -19.71 -17.16
C SER A 850 -11.92 -19.73 -16.73
N TRP A 851 -12.20 -20.50 -15.69
CA TRP A 851 -13.50 -20.59 -15.03
C TRP A 851 -13.44 -19.96 -13.64
N VAL A 852 -14.20 -18.88 -13.46
CA VAL A 852 -14.16 -18.09 -12.23
C VAL A 852 -15.53 -18.09 -11.56
N PHE A 853 -15.57 -18.51 -10.31
CA PHE A 853 -16.76 -18.49 -9.47
C PHE A 853 -16.67 -17.27 -8.56
N THR A 854 -17.67 -16.40 -8.61
CA THR A 854 -17.68 -15.19 -7.77
C THR A 854 -18.92 -15.11 -6.90
N LEU A 855 -18.78 -14.44 -5.77
CA LEU A 855 -19.88 -14.07 -4.89
C LEU A 855 -19.72 -12.59 -4.54
N GLN A 856 -20.70 -11.78 -4.92
CA GLN A 856 -20.76 -10.38 -4.54
C GLN A 856 -21.87 -10.17 -3.50
N ALA A 857 -21.55 -9.48 -2.42
CA ALA A 857 -22.51 -8.95 -1.45
C ALA A 857 -22.54 -7.43 -1.60
N GLN A 858 -23.71 -6.87 -1.83
CA GLN A 858 -23.93 -5.43 -1.87
C GLN A 858 -24.90 -5.04 -0.77
N ALA A 859 -24.46 -4.18 0.14
CA ALA A 859 -25.26 -3.64 1.22
C ALA A 859 -25.40 -2.12 1.08
N THR A 860 -26.61 -1.64 1.32
CA THR A 860 -26.93 -0.22 1.40
C THR A 860 -27.31 0.07 2.84
N LEU A 861 -26.47 0.79 3.56
CA LEU A 861 -26.60 0.97 5.02
C LEU A 861 -27.46 2.16 5.37
#